data_AF-A0AAW9FF84-F1
#
_entry.id   AF-A0AAW9FF84-F1
#
_cell.length_a   1.000
_cell.length_b   1.000
_cell.length_c   1.000
_cell.angle_alpha   90.00
_cell.angle_beta   90.00
_cell.angle_gamma   90.00
#
_symmetry.space_group_name_H-M   'P 1'
#
loop_
_entity.id
_entity.type
_entity.pdbx_description
1 polymer ?
#
loop_
_entity_poly.entity_id
_entity_poly.type
_entity_poly.pdbx_seq_one_letter_code
_entity_poly.pdbx_strand_id
1 'polypeptide(L)'
;MKHTEPPISGVDVGTLPLSFQKWFGEKGWSPRAHQLELSARARAGENMLLIAPTGAGKTLGGFMASLTDLAERGKVPPGSAFVGVHTLYISPLKALAVDIERNLMKPVSEMGLPISVETRTGDTPQAKRQRQKLKPPDILLTTPEQVSLLLANKEAERFFKDLKYVVLDELHSLVTSKRGHLLSLALARVRKHAPAMRTIGLSATVADPMDLQRYLSPQAQGEPTAGLITVDGGAKPDIAILGTEERIPWSGHSARYAMQDLYPALKAHKTTLIFVNTRSQAERIFQELWTINDDNLPIALHHGSLDAGQRRKVEAAMADNKLRAVVATSTLDLGIDWGDVDLVVHVGAPKGASRLAQRIGRANHRMDEPSKAILVPANRFEVMECRAALDANYIGAQDTPPIAEGALDVLAQHVLGMACAEPFDADDLYREVTTASPYASLPRETFDRIVDFTATGGYALRTYERYARIRQTKDGLWRVSNPQVAMQYRLNLGTIVEAAELNVRMVKRNAKGTIGRGGMTLGKVEEYFLEQLVQGDTFLFAGKVLRFEGIRESECLVSQAFSMDPKIPSYAGGKFPLSTYLADQVRSMLADPARWHALPDQVRDWLAIQKEKSIIPKRDELLVETFPFRKRFFMVMYPFEGRLAHQTLGMLLTRRLERAGAKPMGFVATDYSLAIWALEDIGMRLQSDRLSLPDLLDEDMLGDDLEAWLDESFMLKRTFRNCAIISGLIERRHPGKEKTGRQVTVSADLIYDVLRSHEPDHILLEATRRDAAAGLLDIGRLGDMLRRIKGHTTHCALEHVSPLAVPVMMEIGRETVPGQAMDDVLAEAADELIADAMS
;
A
#
# COMPACT_ATOMS: atom_id res chain seq x y z
N MET A 1 33.26 -18.05 -23.60
CA MET A 1 34.32 -17.84 -22.59
C MET A 1 33.64 -17.55 -21.27
N LYS A 2 33.94 -18.34 -20.23
CA LYS A 2 33.37 -18.19 -18.89
C LYS A 2 33.81 -16.85 -18.32
N HIS A 3 32.89 -15.90 -18.16
CA HIS A 3 33.13 -14.70 -17.36
C HIS A 3 33.20 -15.15 -15.90
N THR A 4 34.42 -15.27 -15.40
CA THR A 4 34.72 -15.39 -13.97
C THR A 4 34.81 -13.95 -13.46
N GLU A 5 33.89 -13.59 -12.57
CA GLU A 5 33.99 -12.35 -11.80
C GLU A 5 35.32 -12.34 -11.02
N PRO A 6 35.96 -11.18 -10.84
CA PRO A 6 37.15 -11.09 -10.00
C PRO A 6 36.75 -11.32 -8.53
N PRO A 7 37.54 -12.06 -7.74
CA PRO A 7 37.22 -12.32 -6.34
C PRO A 7 37.38 -11.03 -5.54
N ILE A 8 36.27 -10.51 -5.01
CA ILE A 8 36.31 -9.54 -3.91
C ILE A 8 36.73 -10.32 -2.64
N SER A 9 37.67 -9.75 -1.92
CA SER A 9 38.47 -10.35 -0.85
C SER A 9 37.67 -10.89 0.35
N GLY A 10 37.91 -12.16 0.72
CA GLY A 10 38.21 -12.48 2.13
C GLY A 10 37.39 -13.53 2.90
N VAL A 11 36.31 -14.11 2.36
CA VAL A 11 35.53 -15.13 3.10
C VAL A 11 35.45 -16.43 2.32
N ASP A 12 36.17 -17.45 2.77
CA ASP A 12 36.20 -18.80 2.17
C ASP A 12 35.03 -19.67 2.68
N VAL A 13 34.55 -20.59 1.86
CA VAL A 13 33.50 -21.58 2.20
C VAL A 13 33.90 -22.42 3.42
N GLY A 14 35.20 -22.53 3.70
CA GLY A 14 35.76 -23.19 4.88
C GLY A 14 35.29 -22.61 6.23
N THR A 15 34.66 -21.44 6.27
CA THR A 15 34.12 -20.84 7.50
C THR A 15 32.70 -21.31 7.87
N LEU A 16 32.02 -22.07 6.99
CA LEU A 16 30.70 -22.64 7.30
C LEU A 16 30.82 -23.99 8.03
N PRO A 17 29.85 -24.37 8.89
CA PRO A 17 29.87 -25.68 9.53
C PRO A 17 29.85 -26.82 8.49
N LEU A 18 30.44 -27.97 8.83
CA LEU A 18 30.57 -29.12 7.94
C LEU A 18 29.24 -29.59 7.33
N SER A 19 28.12 -29.45 8.05
CA SER A 19 26.78 -29.78 7.54
C SER A 19 26.39 -28.94 6.33
N PHE A 20 26.74 -27.64 6.32
CA PHE A 20 26.47 -26.73 5.20
C PHE A 20 27.36 -27.07 4.01
N GLN A 21 28.67 -27.28 4.25
CA GLN A 21 29.62 -27.63 3.19
C GLN A 21 29.19 -28.92 2.47
N LYS A 22 28.78 -29.95 3.22
CA LYS A 22 28.25 -31.20 2.67
C LYS A 22 26.97 -30.97 1.87
N TRP A 23 26.01 -30.23 2.43
CA TRP A 23 24.73 -29.98 1.78
C TRP A 23 24.88 -29.21 0.47
N PHE A 24 25.70 -28.16 0.43
CA PHE A 24 26.02 -27.46 -0.81
C PHE A 24 26.70 -28.39 -1.82
N GLY A 25 27.68 -29.19 -1.38
CA GLY A 25 28.37 -30.17 -2.23
C GLY A 25 27.44 -31.24 -2.83
N GLU A 26 26.54 -31.81 -2.04
CA GLU A 26 25.56 -32.82 -2.47
C GLU A 26 24.56 -32.28 -3.51
N LYS A 27 24.22 -30.98 -3.42
CA LYS A 27 23.37 -30.31 -4.40
C LYS A 27 24.12 -29.84 -5.65
N GLY A 28 25.46 -29.93 -5.67
CA GLY A 28 26.30 -29.34 -6.70
C GLY A 28 26.23 -27.81 -6.72
N TRP A 29 25.94 -27.20 -5.57
CA TRP A 29 25.81 -25.76 -5.40
C TRP A 29 27.00 -25.18 -4.66
N SER A 30 27.25 -23.88 -4.84
CA SER A 30 28.19 -23.10 -4.02
C SER A 30 27.45 -21.94 -3.37
N PRO A 31 27.73 -21.62 -2.09
CA PRO A 31 27.20 -20.40 -1.49
C PRO A 31 27.72 -19.19 -2.26
N ARG A 32 26.88 -18.16 -2.39
CA ARG A 32 27.25 -16.94 -3.12
C ARG A 32 28.11 -16.03 -2.25
N ALA A 33 28.99 -15.24 -2.88
CA ALA A 33 29.94 -14.37 -2.17
C ALA A 33 29.23 -13.44 -1.16
N HIS A 34 28.14 -12.79 -1.57
CA HIS A 34 27.36 -11.91 -0.68
C HIS A 34 26.69 -12.65 0.48
N GLN A 35 26.37 -13.94 0.34
CA GLN A 35 25.81 -14.74 1.44
C GLN A 35 26.87 -15.03 2.51
N LEU A 36 28.11 -15.30 2.07
CA LEU A 36 29.24 -15.52 2.97
C LEU A 36 29.66 -14.22 3.66
N GLU A 37 29.78 -13.13 2.90
CA GLU A 37 30.12 -11.80 3.44
C GLU A 37 29.09 -11.32 4.46
N LEU A 38 27.79 -11.40 4.13
CA LEU A 38 26.71 -11.02 5.03
C LEU A 38 26.76 -11.82 6.34
N SER A 39 26.97 -13.14 6.22
CA SER A 39 27.08 -14.02 7.39
C SER A 39 28.28 -13.64 8.27
N ALA A 40 29.45 -13.42 7.66
CA ALA A 40 30.68 -13.08 8.37
C ALA A 40 30.54 -11.75 9.13
N ARG A 41 30.06 -10.69 8.48
CA ARG A 41 29.90 -9.35 9.10
C ARG A 41 28.82 -9.34 10.18
N ALA A 42 27.69 -10.02 9.95
CA ALA A 42 26.64 -10.14 10.97
C ALA A 42 27.15 -10.89 12.21
N ARG A 43 27.92 -11.97 12.03
CA ARG A 43 28.55 -12.72 13.15
C ARG A 43 29.65 -11.93 13.85
N ALA A 44 30.33 -11.03 13.14
CA ALA A 44 31.30 -10.08 13.71
C ALA A 44 30.62 -8.95 14.52
N GLY A 45 29.29 -8.91 14.56
CA GLY A 45 28.54 -7.94 15.35
C GLY A 45 28.19 -6.66 14.59
N GLU A 46 28.09 -6.69 13.28
CA GLU A 46 27.57 -5.57 12.48
C GLU A 46 26.05 -5.72 12.23
N ASN A 47 25.31 -4.61 12.27
CA ASN A 47 24.00 -4.51 11.64
C ASN A 47 24.21 -4.42 10.12
N MET A 48 23.41 -5.11 9.33
CA MET A 48 23.68 -5.24 7.89
C MET A 48 22.44 -5.02 7.03
N LEU A 49 22.60 -4.31 5.92
CA LEU A 49 21.63 -4.20 4.84
C LEU A 49 22.17 -4.93 3.60
N LEU A 50 21.40 -5.89 3.10
CA LEU A 50 21.65 -6.55 1.81
C LEU A 50 20.66 -6.01 0.78
N ILE A 51 21.18 -5.36 -0.25
CA ILE A 51 20.44 -4.99 -1.46
C ILE A 51 20.86 -5.96 -2.56
N ALA A 52 19.93 -6.82 -2.97
CA ALA A 52 20.19 -7.78 -4.03
C ALA A 52 18.93 -8.07 -4.85
N PRO A 53 19.05 -8.41 -6.15
CA PRO A 53 17.89 -8.70 -6.99
C PRO A 53 17.07 -9.90 -6.49
N THR A 54 15.84 -10.04 -6.98
CA THR A 54 15.03 -11.25 -6.78
C THR A 54 15.76 -12.47 -7.36
N GLY A 55 15.55 -13.65 -6.76
CA GLY A 55 16.32 -14.84 -7.14
C GLY A 55 17.80 -14.84 -6.72
N ALA A 56 18.30 -13.79 -6.05
CA ALA A 56 19.69 -13.71 -5.61
C ALA A 56 20.04 -14.59 -4.38
N GLY A 57 19.08 -15.36 -3.86
CA GLY A 57 19.23 -16.12 -2.63
C GLY A 57 19.28 -15.28 -1.36
N LYS A 58 18.61 -14.11 -1.34
CA LYS A 58 18.55 -13.18 -0.19
C LYS A 58 18.08 -13.84 1.09
N THR A 59 17.01 -14.64 1.02
CA THR A 59 16.44 -15.31 2.18
C THR A 59 17.47 -16.20 2.86
N LEU A 60 18.12 -17.10 2.12
CA LEU A 60 19.17 -17.96 2.67
C LEU A 60 20.35 -17.13 3.20
N GLY A 61 20.73 -16.05 2.50
CA GLY A 61 21.75 -15.11 2.97
C GLY A 61 21.41 -14.49 4.33
N GLY A 62 20.18 -13.99 4.49
CA GLY A 62 19.71 -13.38 5.74
C GLY A 62 19.63 -14.34 6.92
N PHE A 63 19.39 -15.63 6.67
CA PHE A 63 19.37 -16.67 7.71
C PHE A 63 20.72 -17.35 7.93
N MET A 64 21.72 -17.15 7.07
CA MET A 64 22.98 -17.90 7.12
C MET A 64 23.70 -17.76 8.47
N ALA A 65 23.78 -16.55 9.01
CA ALA A 65 24.37 -16.29 10.32
C ALA A 65 23.60 -17.02 11.45
N SER A 66 22.27 -16.93 11.41
CA SER A 66 21.39 -17.58 12.39
C SER A 66 21.50 -19.09 12.36
N LEU A 67 21.43 -19.70 11.18
CA LEU A 67 21.49 -21.16 11.02
C LEU A 67 22.87 -21.70 11.40
N THR A 68 23.94 -20.96 11.07
CA THR A 68 25.32 -21.32 11.45
C THR A 68 25.49 -21.34 12.96
N ASP A 69 25.11 -20.25 13.64
CA ASP A 69 25.23 -20.16 15.10
C ASP A 69 24.36 -21.20 15.82
N LEU A 70 23.15 -21.47 15.33
CA LEU A 70 22.27 -22.49 15.90
C LEU A 70 22.77 -23.91 15.65
N ALA A 71 23.43 -24.17 14.51
CA ALA A 71 24.07 -25.45 14.22
C ALA A 71 25.26 -25.68 15.16
N GLU A 72 26.08 -24.66 15.42
CA GLU A 72 27.20 -24.72 16.37
C GLU A 72 26.73 -24.87 17.82
N ARG A 73 25.65 -24.18 18.21
CA ARG A 73 25.02 -24.32 19.53
C ARG A 73 24.50 -25.74 19.78
N GLY A 74 24.03 -26.41 18.73
CA GLY A 74 23.48 -27.76 18.81
C GLY A 74 22.17 -27.85 19.61
N LYS A 75 21.83 -29.07 20.05
CA LYS A 75 20.59 -29.37 20.76
C LYS A 75 20.69 -28.95 22.23
N VAL A 76 19.72 -28.15 22.69
CA VAL A 76 19.60 -27.78 24.11
C VAL A 76 19.30 -29.03 24.96
N PRO A 77 20.14 -29.38 25.95
CA PRO A 77 19.91 -30.54 26.80
C PRO A 77 18.61 -30.44 27.63
N PRO A 78 17.90 -31.55 27.89
CA PRO A 78 16.78 -31.56 28.82
C PRO A 78 17.20 -31.06 30.21
N GLY A 79 16.35 -30.25 30.86
CA GLY A 79 16.65 -29.67 32.18
C GLY A 79 17.51 -28.40 32.14
N SER A 80 17.93 -27.93 30.95
CA SER A 80 18.59 -26.63 30.81
C SER A 80 17.72 -25.48 31.27
N ALA A 81 18.35 -24.38 31.68
CA ALA A 81 17.65 -23.12 31.97
C ALA A 81 16.84 -22.65 30.75
N PHE A 82 15.83 -21.81 30.98
CA PHE A 82 15.02 -21.25 29.91
C PHE A 82 15.89 -20.50 28.90
N VAL A 83 15.74 -20.88 27.63
CA VAL A 83 16.35 -20.24 26.47
C VAL A 83 15.25 -19.45 25.75
N GLY A 84 15.50 -18.17 25.54
CA GLY A 84 14.67 -17.27 24.76
C GLY A 84 14.75 -17.56 23.25
N VAL A 85 14.04 -16.75 22.46
CA VAL A 85 14.14 -16.84 21.00
C VAL A 85 15.53 -16.41 20.54
N HIS A 86 16.14 -17.12 19.60
CA HIS A 86 17.47 -16.78 19.07
C HIS A 86 17.40 -15.85 17.86
N THR A 87 16.45 -16.10 16.95
CA THR A 87 16.26 -15.31 15.74
C THR A 87 14.81 -14.91 15.58
N LEU A 88 14.58 -13.63 15.30
CA LEU A 88 13.29 -13.09 14.94
C LEU A 88 13.31 -12.76 13.44
N TYR A 89 12.37 -13.30 12.68
CA TYR A 89 12.12 -12.87 11.31
C TYR A 89 10.82 -12.09 11.27
N ILE A 90 10.85 -10.91 10.69
CA ILE A 90 9.69 -10.04 10.59
C ILE A 90 9.38 -9.79 9.12
N SER A 91 8.15 -10.14 8.75
CA SER A 91 7.64 -9.93 7.40
C SER A 91 6.56 -8.86 7.38
N PRO A 92 6.46 -8.07 6.28
CA PRO A 92 5.28 -7.26 6.04
C PRO A 92 4.02 -8.12 5.88
N LEU A 93 4.09 -9.36 5.39
CA LEU A 93 2.89 -10.15 5.08
C LEU A 93 2.81 -11.43 5.89
N LYS A 94 1.60 -11.76 6.38
CA LYS A 94 1.36 -13.04 7.07
C LYS A 94 1.66 -14.25 6.18
N ALA A 95 1.28 -14.17 4.91
CA ALA A 95 1.47 -15.25 3.94
C ALA A 95 2.96 -15.51 3.66
N LEU A 96 3.76 -14.44 3.59
CA LEU A 96 5.22 -14.54 3.44
C LEU A 96 5.87 -15.23 4.64
N ALA A 97 5.41 -14.99 5.88
CA ALA A 97 5.95 -15.70 7.05
C ALA A 97 5.76 -17.23 6.97
N VAL A 98 4.62 -17.70 6.42
CA VAL A 98 4.35 -19.13 6.20
C VAL A 98 5.21 -19.69 5.06
N ASP A 99 5.40 -18.91 4.00
CA ASP A 99 6.24 -19.31 2.87
C ASP A 99 7.71 -19.46 3.28
N ILE A 100 8.24 -18.49 4.04
CA ILE A 100 9.60 -18.57 4.60
C ILE A 100 9.73 -19.75 5.56
N GLU A 101 8.71 -20.10 6.34
CA GLU A 101 8.73 -21.31 7.18
C GLU A 101 9.00 -22.55 6.34
N ARG A 102 8.25 -22.73 5.24
CA ARG A 102 8.42 -23.86 4.33
C ARG A 102 9.80 -23.86 3.67
N ASN A 103 10.23 -22.71 3.15
CA ASN A 103 11.49 -22.56 2.43
C ASN A 103 12.72 -22.71 3.34
N LEU A 104 12.62 -22.32 4.61
CA LEU A 104 13.68 -22.46 5.61
C LEU A 104 13.72 -23.86 6.23
N MET A 105 12.57 -24.53 6.38
CA MET A 105 12.51 -25.90 6.89
C MET A 105 13.16 -26.93 5.95
N LYS A 106 13.17 -26.67 4.63
CA LYS A 106 13.83 -27.53 3.64
C LYS A 106 15.34 -27.68 3.91
N PRO A 107 16.17 -26.62 3.91
CA PRO A 107 17.59 -26.74 4.20
C PRO A 107 17.85 -27.23 5.64
N VAL A 108 17.04 -26.82 6.62
CA VAL A 108 17.15 -27.32 8.02
C VAL A 108 17.00 -28.84 8.10
N SER A 109 16.00 -29.39 7.41
CA SER A 109 15.71 -30.83 7.41
C SER A 109 16.74 -31.60 6.58
N GLU A 110 17.11 -31.11 5.39
CA GLU A 110 18.10 -31.74 4.52
C GLU A 110 19.50 -31.79 5.17
N MET A 111 19.88 -30.76 5.95
CA MET A 111 21.13 -30.74 6.72
C MET A 111 21.05 -31.50 8.05
N GLY A 112 19.87 -31.94 8.49
CA GLY A 112 19.68 -32.61 9.78
C GLY A 112 19.93 -31.71 10.99
N LEU A 113 19.69 -30.40 10.88
CA LEU A 113 19.96 -29.45 11.96
C LEU A 113 18.92 -29.56 13.09
N PRO A 114 19.32 -29.55 14.37
CA PRO A 114 18.39 -29.62 15.51
C PRO A 114 17.76 -28.25 15.81
N ILE A 115 17.18 -27.60 14.80
CA ILE A 115 16.66 -26.24 14.85
C ILE A 115 15.14 -26.26 14.77
N SER A 116 14.50 -25.55 15.70
CA SER A 116 13.05 -25.32 15.67
C SER A 116 12.69 -23.99 15.01
N VAL A 117 11.88 -24.05 13.96
CA VAL A 117 11.36 -22.87 13.25
C VAL A 117 9.85 -22.88 13.36
N GLU A 118 9.25 -21.76 13.75
CA GLU A 118 7.79 -21.65 13.75
C GLU A 118 7.25 -20.27 13.42
N THR A 119 6.05 -20.25 12.85
CA THR A 119 5.27 -19.02 12.66
C THR A 119 4.45 -18.60 13.89
N ARG A 120 4.36 -17.28 14.10
CA ARG A 120 3.41 -16.60 14.98
C ARG A 120 2.81 -15.38 14.28
N THR A 121 1.54 -15.48 13.90
CA THR A 121 0.78 -14.41 13.25
C THR A 121 -0.58 -14.23 13.93
N GLY A 122 -1.38 -13.28 13.43
CA GLY A 122 -2.78 -13.10 13.82
C GLY A 122 -3.65 -14.36 13.66
N ASP A 123 -3.22 -15.33 12.86
CA ASP A 123 -3.99 -16.55 12.57
C ASP A 123 -3.50 -17.76 13.39
N THR A 124 -2.40 -17.62 14.13
CA THR A 124 -1.87 -18.69 15.01
C THR A 124 -2.85 -19.00 16.15
N PRO A 125 -3.23 -20.28 16.35
CA PRO A 125 -4.14 -20.67 17.44
C PRO A 125 -3.64 -20.25 18.83
N GLN A 126 -4.56 -19.88 19.72
CA GLN A 126 -4.22 -19.40 21.07
C GLN A 126 -3.36 -20.41 21.85
N ALA A 127 -3.67 -21.71 21.76
CA ALA A 127 -2.88 -22.76 22.42
C ALA A 127 -1.41 -22.78 21.95
N LYS A 128 -1.16 -22.69 20.63
CA LYS A 128 0.20 -22.59 20.06
C LYS A 128 0.90 -21.33 20.57
N ARG A 129 0.20 -20.19 20.62
CA ARG A 129 0.75 -18.92 21.13
C ARG A 129 1.17 -18.99 22.60
N GLN A 130 0.39 -19.66 23.46
CA GLN A 130 0.74 -19.84 24.87
C GLN A 130 1.95 -20.76 25.04
N ARG A 131 1.98 -21.87 24.32
CA ARG A 131 3.15 -22.77 24.32
C ARG A 131 4.40 -22.05 23.83
N GLN A 132 4.32 -21.26 22.75
CA GLN A 132 5.46 -20.47 22.25
C GLN A 132 6.00 -19.49 23.30
N LYS A 133 5.17 -18.91 24.17
CA LYS A 133 5.64 -18.03 25.25
C LYS A 133 6.48 -18.79 26.29
N LEU A 134 6.08 -20.01 26.62
CA LEU A 134 6.73 -20.83 27.64
C LEU A 134 7.93 -21.65 27.10
N LYS A 135 7.88 -21.98 25.82
CA LYS A 135 8.91 -22.71 25.08
C LYS A 135 9.01 -22.10 23.68
N PRO A 136 9.77 -21.01 23.51
CA PRO A 136 9.94 -20.38 22.21
C PRO A 136 10.65 -21.32 21.23
N PRO A 137 10.38 -21.20 19.91
CA PRO A 137 11.24 -21.80 18.90
C PRO A 137 12.58 -21.06 18.84
N ASP A 138 13.58 -21.67 18.21
CA ASP A 138 14.87 -21.03 17.95
C ASP A 138 14.70 -19.85 16.98
N ILE A 139 13.92 -20.06 15.92
CA ILE A 139 13.58 -19.06 14.92
C ILE A 139 12.08 -18.81 14.95
N LEU A 140 11.69 -17.57 15.28
CA LEU A 140 10.29 -17.14 15.26
C LEU A 140 10.01 -16.24 14.04
N LEU A 141 9.13 -16.71 13.17
CA LEU A 141 8.68 -15.98 11.97
C LEU A 141 7.38 -15.23 12.31
N THR A 142 7.38 -13.90 12.25
CA THR A 142 6.29 -13.10 12.81
C THR A 142 6.02 -11.78 12.07
N THR A 143 5.09 -10.98 12.61
CA THR A 143 4.71 -9.65 12.09
C THR A 143 4.94 -8.56 13.14
N PRO A 144 5.08 -7.28 12.75
CA PRO A 144 5.28 -6.16 13.67
C PRO A 144 4.31 -6.13 14.87
N GLU A 145 3.03 -6.42 14.62
CA GLU A 145 1.97 -6.41 15.63
C GLU A 145 2.19 -7.52 16.67
N GLN A 146 2.65 -8.70 16.23
CA GLN A 146 2.93 -9.81 17.14
C GLN A 146 4.16 -9.55 18.01
N VAL A 147 5.17 -8.86 17.50
CA VAL A 147 6.32 -8.40 18.31
C VAL A 147 5.83 -7.46 19.40
N SER A 148 5.01 -6.47 19.05
CA SER A 148 4.42 -5.53 20.01
C SER A 148 3.51 -6.23 21.03
N LEU A 149 2.75 -7.27 20.64
CA LEU A 149 2.00 -8.10 21.60
C LEU A 149 2.91 -8.88 22.55
N LEU A 150 4.05 -9.39 22.09
CA LEU A 150 5.01 -10.11 22.91
C LEU A 150 5.65 -9.17 23.93
N LEU A 151 6.05 -7.97 23.50
CA LEU A 151 6.61 -6.91 24.33
C LEU A 151 5.63 -6.41 25.40
N ALA A 152 4.32 -6.35 25.10
CA ALA A 152 3.28 -5.96 26.05
C ALA A 152 2.92 -7.05 27.10
N ASN A 153 3.85 -7.96 27.40
CA ASN A 153 3.75 -8.94 28.48
C ASN A 153 4.92 -8.80 29.45
N LYS A 154 4.68 -9.17 30.71
CA LYS A 154 5.70 -9.16 31.78
C LYS A 154 6.91 -10.03 31.48
N GLU A 155 6.72 -11.11 30.74
CA GLU A 155 7.78 -12.06 30.40
C GLU A 155 8.62 -11.64 29.18
N ALA A 156 8.42 -10.44 28.63
CA ALA A 156 9.10 -9.98 27.42
C ALA A 156 10.63 -10.01 27.54
N GLU A 157 11.18 -9.52 28.65
CA GLU A 157 12.63 -9.55 28.89
C GLU A 157 13.17 -10.97 28.83
N ARG A 158 12.55 -11.89 29.59
CA ARG A 158 12.92 -13.31 29.58
C ARG A 158 12.81 -13.92 28.18
N PHE A 159 11.79 -13.56 27.41
CA PHE A 159 11.54 -14.11 26.08
C PHE A 159 12.62 -13.68 25.06
N PHE A 160 13.06 -12.42 25.11
CA PHE A 160 13.99 -11.83 24.14
C PHE A 160 15.46 -11.82 24.57
N LYS A 161 15.80 -12.10 25.84
CA LYS A 161 17.18 -11.99 26.36
C LYS A 161 18.27 -12.72 25.54
N ASP A 162 17.92 -13.81 24.86
CA ASP A 162 18.84 -14.65 24.08
C ASP A 162 18.78 -14.35 22.56
N LEU A 163 18.06 -13.29 22.16
CA LEU A 163 17.89 -12.88 20.77
C LEU A 163 19.22 -12.36 20.22
N LYS A 164 19.71 -13.01 19.17
CA LYS A 164 20.96 -12.65 18.49
C LYS A 164 20.72 -11.94 17.16
N TYR A 165 19.68 -12.32 16.43
CA TYR A 165 19.40 -11.76 15.10
C TYR A 165 17.95 -11.36 14.90
N VAL A 166 17.74 -10.21 14.24
CA VAL A 166 16.45 -9.78 13.71
C VAL A 166 16.56 -9.62 12.19
N VAL A 167 15.91 -10.50 11.45
CA VAL A 167 15.86 -10.46 9.99
C VAL A 167 14.60 -9.72 9.55
N LEU A 168 14.79 -8.66 8.77
CA LEU A 168 13.76 -7.76 8.26
C LEU A 168 13.68 -7.92 6.75
N ASP A 169 12.68 -8.63 6.26
CA ASP A 169 12.51 -8.86 4.83
C ASP A 169 11.62 -7.80 4.18
N GLU A 170 11.88 -7.53 2.90
CA GLU A 170 11.24 -6.46 2.13
C GLU A 170 11.25 -5.12 2.89
N LEU A 171 12.40 -4.77 3.49
CA LEU A 171 12.53 -3.65 4.44
C LEU A 171 12.01 -2.32 3.87
N HIS A 172 12.26 -2.05 2.58
CA HIS A 172 11.78 -0.84 1.88
C HIS A 172 10.25 -0.66 1.93
N SER A 173 9.49 -1.77 2.04
CA SER A 173 8.03 -1.73 2.13
C SER A 173 7.53 -1.52 3.56
N LEU A 174 8.33 -1.93 4.54
CA LEU A 174 7.99 -1.80 5.96
C LEU A 174 8.19 -0.35 6.42
N VAL A 175 9.34 0.25 6.13
CA VAL A 175 9.79 1.51 6.74
C VAL A 175 8.91 2.72 6.41
N THR A 176 8.24 2.73 5.25
CA THR A 176 7.38 3.83 4.77
C THR A 176 5.96 3.78 5.33
N SER A 177 5.65 2.80 6.19
CA SER A 177 4.30 2.57 6.71
C SER A 177 4.21 2.75 8.22
N LYS A 178 3.00 3.01 8.73
CA LYS A 178 2.73 2.99 10.18
C LYS A 178 3.11 1.67 10.85
N ARG A 179 3.13 0.55 10.11
CA ARG A 179 3.62 -0.74 10.61
C ARG A 179 5.13 -0.73 10.82
N GLY A 180 5.87 -0.05 9.93
CA GLY A 180 7.28 0.27 10.12
C GLY A 180 7.52 1.17 11.32
N HIS A 181 6.65 2.15 11.57
CA HIS A 181 6.76 2.99 12.77
C HIS A 181 6.57 2.17 14.05
N LEU A 182 5.54 1.30 14.08
CA LEU A 182 5.29 0.38 15.20
C LEU A 182 6.46 -0.56 15.41
N LEU A 183 7.02 -1.10 14.32
CA LEU A 183 8.17 -1.99 14.39
C LEU A 183 9.42 -1.26 14.90
N SER A 184 9.68 -0.03 14.47
CA SER A 184 10.87 0.72 14.90
C SER A 184 10.85 0.96 16.41
N LEU A 185 9.69 1.32 16.97
CA LEU A 185 9.47 1.41 18.42
C LEU A 185 9.65 0.06 19.12
N ALA A 186 9.13 -1.02 18.52
CA ALA A 186 9.33 -2.36 19.06
C ALA A 186 10.81 -2.77 19.06
N LEU A 187 11.58 -2.43 18.01
CA LEU A 187 13.02 -2.69 17.94
C LEU A 187 13.79 -1.92 19.01
N ALA A 188 13.43 -0.65 19.28
CA ALA A 188 14.02 0.12 20.38
C ALA A 188 13.86 -0.60 21.72
N ARG A 189 12.66 -1.12 22.01
CA ARG A 189 12.41 -1.91 23.22
C ARG A 189 13.15 -3.24 23.23
N VAL A 190 13.19 -3.95 22.10
CA VAL A 190 13.91 -5.23 22.01
C VAL A 190 15.41 -5.01 22.24
N ARG A 191 16.01 -3.91 21.76
CA ARG A 191 17.45 -3.60 22.01
C ARG A 191 17.74 -3.44 23.51
N LYS A 192 16.79 -2.92 24.29
CA LYS A 192 16.91 -2.87 25.76
C LYS A 192 16.98 -4.28 26.37
N HIS A 193 16.18 -5.22 25.87
CA HIS A 193 16.16 -6.61 26.36
C HIS A 193 17.30 -7.47 25.81
N ALA A 194 17.82 -7.16 24.62
CA ALA A 194 18.90 -7.87 23.94
C ALA A 194 19.90 -6.89 23.29
N PRO A 195 20.79 -6.23 24.07
CA PRO A 195 21.69 -5.20 23.55
C PRO A 195 22.70 -5.71 22.50
N ALA A 196 23.04 -7.00 22.56
CA ALA A 196 23.95 -7.65 21.62
C ALA A 196 23.29 -8.09 20.31
N MET A 197 21.97 -7.94 20.15
CA MET A 197 21.29 -8.38 18.94
C MET A 197 21.75 -7.59 17.71
N ARG A 198 21.68 -8.21 16.53
CA ARG A 198 21.98 -7.58 15.24
C ARG A 198 20.81 -7.65 14.29
N THR A 199 20.59 -6.57 13.57
CA THR A 199 19.52 -6.51 12.55
C THR A 199 20.09 -6.76 11.16
N ILE A 200 19.41 -7.57 10.38
CA ILE A 200 19.72 -7.87 8.98
C ILE A 200 18.53 -7.43 8.13
N GLY A 201 18.69 -6.35 7.38
CA GLY A 201 17.70 -5.89 6.40
C GLY A 201 17.92 -6.53 5.03
N LEU A 202 16.84 -7.00 4.41
CA LEU A 202 16.84 -7.52 3.05
C LEU A 202 15.98 -6.60 2.18
N SER A 203 16.52 -6.17 1.05
CA SER A 203 15.79 -5.36 0.07
C SER A 203 16.17 -5.74 -1.37
N ALA A 204 15.27 -5.46 -2.31
CA ALA A 204 15.52 -5.65 -3.73
C ALA A 204 16.13 -4.40 -4.39
N THR A 205 15.46 -3.27 -4.19
CA THR A 205 15.75 -1.99 -4.85
C THR A 205 15.39 -0.85 -3.89
N VAL A 206 16.28 0.13 -3.73
CA VAL A 206 16.13 1.26 -2.78
C VAL A 206 16.90 2.49 -3.29
N ALA A 207 16.19 3.58 -3.56
CA ALA A 207 16.79 4.79 -4.13
C ALA A 207 17.87 5.39 -3.20
N ASP A 208 17.60 5.43 -1.90
CA ASP A 208 18.55 5.82 -0.86
C ASP A 208 18.74 4.70 0.18
N PRO A 209 19.83 3.91 0.09
CA PRO A 209 20.15 2.87 1.07
C PRO A 209 20.36 3.40 2.49
N MET A 210 20.79 4.66 2.65
CA MET A 210 21.19 5.23 3.95
C MET A 210 20.02 5.28 4.93
N ASP A 211 18.83 5.58 4.42
CA ASP A 211 17.58 5.60 5.19
C ASP A 211 17.26 4.22 5.78
N LEU A 212 17.46 3.15 5.02
CA LEU A 212 17.29 1.79 5.52
C LEU A 212 18.40 1.38 6.49
N GLN A 213 19.65 1.79 6.24
CA GLN A 213 20.78 1.53 7.15
C GLN A 213 20.57 2.19 8.51
N ARG A 214 20.02 3.42 8.52
CA ARG A 214 19.61 4.13 9.75
C ARG A 214 18.50 3.38 10.45
N TYR A 215 17.45 2.95 9.75
CA TYR A 215 16.34 2.20 10.35
C TYR A 215 16.80 0.92 11.10
N LEU A 216 17.81 0.24 10.56
CA LEU A 216 18.42 -0.96 11.15
C LEU A 216 19.23 -0.69 12.43
N SER A 217 19.65 0.56 12.67
CA SER A 217 20.57 0.92 13.76
C SER A 217 19.88 1.77 14.85
N PRO A 218 20.37 1.80 16.09
CA PRO A 218 19.91 2.76 17.08
C PRO A 218 20.32 4.17 16.69
N GLN A 219 19.39 5.13 16.84
CA GLN A 219 19.71 6.53 16.63
C GLN A 219 20.36 7.08 17.90
N ALA A 220 21.68 6.95 18.02
CA ALA A 220 22.46 7.55 19.10
C ALA A 220 23.74 8.18 18.53
N GLN A 221 24.24 9.22 19.19
CA GLN A 221 25.47 9.88 18.76
C GLN A 221 26.65 8.90 18.79
N GLY A 222 27.36 8.78 17.67
CA GLY A 222 28.55 7.92 17.54
C GLY A 222 28.26 6.46 17.17
N GLU A 223 26.99 6.03 17.09
CA GLU A 223 26.65 4.69 16.60
C GLU A 223 26.83 4.62 15.07
N PRO A 224 27.55 3.62 14.54
CA PRO A 224 27.69 3.44 13.11
C PRO A 224 26.35 3.03 12.49
N THR A 225 26.04 3.61 11.32
CA THR A 225 24.97 3.09 10.48
C THR A 225 25.27 1.65 10.07
N ALA A 226 24.23 0.85 9.84
CA ALA A 226 24.37 -0.54 9.39
C ALA A 226 25.27 -0.64 8.15
N GLY A 227 26.08 -1.69 8.05
CA GLY A 227 26.88 -1.97 6.86
C GLY A 227 25.98 -2.24 5.64
N LEU A 228 26.52 -2.01 4.44
CA LEU A 228 25.83 -2.24 3.17
C LEU A 228 26.56 -3.30 2.35
N ILE A 229 25.80 -4.25 1.81
CA ILE A 229 26.22 -5.14 0.74
C ILE A 229 25.25 -4.93 -0.41
N THR A 230 25.78 -4.54 -1.57
CA THR A 230 25.01 -4.40 -2.80
C THR A 230 25.48 -5.46 -3.78
N VAL A 231 24.52 -6.19 -4.36
CA VAL A 231 24.78 -7.17 -5.40
C VAL A 231 24.35 -6.60 -6.72
N ASP A 232 25.32 -6.30 -7.57
CA ASP A 232 25.07 -5.94 -8.97
C ASP A 232 24.77 -7.18 -9.81
N GLY A 233 23.94 -7.04 -10.84
CA GLY A 233 23.71 -8.08 -11.84
C GLY A 233 22.36 -8.80 -11.78
N GLY A 234 22.29 -9.92 -12.49
CA GLY A 234 21.05 -10.60 -12.87
C GLY A 234 20.80 -10.51 -14.38
N ALA A 235 20.21 -11.54 -14.98
CA ALA A 235 19.85 -11.51 -16.39
C ALA A 235 18.89 -10.33 -16.66
N LYS A 236 19.21 -9.50 -17.66
CA LYS A 236 18.37 -8.35 -18.01
C LYS A 236 16.96 -8.84 -18.34
N PRO A 237 15.92 -8.25 -17.74
CA PRO A 237 14.56 -8.71 -18.00
C PRO A 237 14.19 -8.43 -19.47
N ASP A 238 13.44 -9.38 -20.03
CA ASP A 238 12.85 -9.30 -21.36
C ASP A 238 11.43 -8.77 -21.23
N ILE A 239 11.27 -7.45 -21.42
CA ILE A 239 10.02 -6.74 -21.20
C ILE A 239 9.56 -6.19 -22.55
N ALA A 240 8.32 -6.52 -22.93
CA ALA A 240 7.68 -5.98 -24.12
C ALA A 240 6.39 -5.23 -23.75
N ILE A 241 6.03 -4.23 -24.54
CA ILE A 241 4.65 -3.71 -24.57
C ILE A 241 3.90 -4.52 -25.62
N LEU A 242 2.72 -5.05 -25.28
CA LEU A 242 1.93 -5.87 -26.19
C LEU A 242 1.57 -5.06 -27.44
N GLY A 243 1.96 -5.56 -28.62
CA GLY A 243 1.48 -5.06 -29.89
C GLY A 243 0.07 -5.58 -30.15
N THR A 244 -0.84 -4.71 -30.57
CA THR A 244 -2.23 -5.07 -30.86
C THR A 244 -2.65 -4.55 -32.23
N GLU A 245 -3.44 -5.33 -32.96
CA GLU A 245 -4.05 -4.86 -34.21
C GLU A 245 -5.26 -3.96 -33.94
N GLU A 246 -5.97 -4.20 -32.84
CA GLU A 246 -7.07 -3.34 -32.41
C GLU A 246 -6.61 -1.93 -31.99
N ARG A 247 -7.55 -0.97 -32.07
CA ARG A 247 -7.26 0.42 -31.71
C ARG A 247 -7.12 0.59 -30.19
N ILE A 248 -6.01 1.17 -29.76
CA ILE A 248 -5.78 1.54 -28.38
C ILE A 248 -6.77 2.66 -27.99
N PRO A 249 -7.61 2.45 -26.95
CA PRO A 249 -8.55 3.45 -26.48
C PRO A 249 -7.87 4.77 -26.11
N TRP A 250 -8.55 5.89 -26.32
CA TRP A 250 -8.05 7.19 -25.85
C TRP A 250 -8.20 7.27 -24.33
N SER A 251 -9.24 6.64 -23.77
CA SER A 251 -9.62 6.74 -22.37
C SER A 251 -10.01 5.38 -21.77
N GLY A 252 -10.12 5.35 -20.45
CA GLY A 252 -10.62 4.20 -19.71
C GLY A 252 -9.53 3.28 -19.14
N HIS A 253 -10.00 2.29 -18.38
CA HIS A 253 -9.17 1.34 -17.63
C HIS A 253 -9.31 -0.10 -18.16
N SER A 254 -9.98 -0.29 -19.29
CA SER A 254 -10.25 -1.60 -19.88
C SER A 254 -9.21 -1.93 -20.93
N ALA A 255 -8.52 -3.05 -20.73
CA ALA A 255 -7.61 -3.63 -21.71
C ALA A 255 -8.31 -4.67 -22.61
N ARG A 256 -9.64 -4.59 -22.76
CA ARG A 256 -10.44 -5.57 -23.51
C ARG A 256 -9.94 -5.76 -24.94
N TYR A 257 -9.55 -4.66 -25.58
CA TYR A 257 -9.04 -4.62 -26.96
C TYR A 257 -7.81 -5.52 -27.16
N ALA A 258 -7.05 -5.76 -26.08
CA ALA A 258 -5.80 -6.50 -26.11
C ALA A 258 -5.94 -7.97 -25.70
N MET A 259 -7.12 -8.41 -25.23
CA MET A 259 -7.29 -9.75 -24.67
C MET A 259 -7.11 -10.85 -25.71
N GLN A 260 -7.55 -10.61 -26.96
CA GLN A 260 -7.36 -11.56 -28.06
C GLN A 260 -5.87 -11.74 -28.40
N ASP A 261 -5.09 -10.65 -28.41
CA ASP A 261 -3.65 -10.69 -28.68
C ASP A 261 -2.84 -11.26 -27.51
N LEU A 262 -3.31 -11.06 -26.28
CA LEU A 262 -2.68 -11.61 -25.08
C LEU A 262 -2.85 -13.13 -24.95
N TYR A 263 -4.00 -13.66 -25.39
CA TYR A 263 -4.35 -15.07 -25.21
C TYR A 263 -3.33 -16.06 -25.85
N PRO A 264 -2.79 -15.83 -27.06
CA PRO A 264 -1.66 -16.59 -27.61
C PRO A 264 -0.42 -16.60 -26.70
N ALA A 265 -0.09 -15.51 -26.03
CA ALA A 265 1.04 -15.46 -25.10
C ALA A 265 0.82 -16.39 -23.89
N LEU A 266 -0.43 -16.50 -23.39
CA LEU A 266 -0.79 -17.44 -22.32
C LEU A 266 -0.64 -18.92 -22.77
N LYS A 267 -0.90 -19.19 -24.06
CA LYS A 267 -0.71 -20.54 -24.64
C LYS A 267 0.77 -20.89 -24.80
N ALA A 268 1.61 -19.91 -25.10
CA ALA A 268 3.05 -20.11 -25.31
C ALA A 268 3.84 -20.36 -24.01
N HIS A 269 3.32 -19.97 -22.84
CA HIS A 269 4.02 -20.02 -21.55
C HIS A 269 3.37 -20.99 -20.57
N LYS A 270 4.16 -21.72 -19.76
CA LYS A 270 3.67 -22.75 -18.84
C LYS A 270 2.70 -22.18 -17.80
N THR A 271 3.09 -21.10 -17.14
CA THR A 271 2.31 -20.46 -16.09
C THR A 271 2.52 -18.95 -16.13
N THR A 272 1.45 -18.22 -16.43
CA THR A 272 1.46 -16.76 -16.51
C THR A 272 0.82 -16.11 -15.29
N LEU A 273 1.46 -15.10 -14.71
CA LEU A 273 0.90 -14.28 -13.65
C LEU A 273 0.45 -12.92 -14.21
N ILE A 274 -0.86 -12.66 -14.21
CA ILE A 274 -1.46 -11.44 -14.76
C ILE A 274 -1.78 -10.47 -13.62
N PHE A 275 -0.94 -9.46 -13.44
CA PHE A 275 -1.16 -8.40 -12.45
C PHE A 275 -2.10 -7.32 -12.98
N VAL A 276 -3.03 -6.92 -12.11
CA VAL A 276 -3.94 -5.78 -12.31
C VAL A 276 -3.86 -4.82 -11.12
N ASN A 277 -4.25 -3.56 -11.34
CA ASN A 277 -4.15 -2.53 -10.31
C ASN A 277 -5.30 -2.57 -9.31
N THR A 278 -6.50 -3.01 -9.72
CA THR A 278 -7.69 -3.01 -8.85
C THR A 278 -8.40 -4.36 -8.82
N ARG A 279 -9.14 -4.63 -7.74
CA ARG A 279 -10.00 -5.83 -7.62
C ARG A 279 -11.07 -5.86 -8.71
N SER A 280 -11.64 -4.70 -9.06
CA SER A 280 -12.61 -4.55 -10.15
C SER A 280 -12.02 -4.91 -11.52
N GLN A 281 -10.77 -4.50 -11.77
CA GLN A 281 -10.07 -4.87 -13.00
C GLN A 281 -9.76 -6.38 -13.03
N ALA A 282 -9.43 -6.99 -11.89
CA ALA A 282 -9.18 -8.44 -11.81
C ALA A 282 -10.40 -9.26 -12.24
N GLU A 283 -11.56 -8.95 -11.67
CA GLU A 283 -12.83 -9.61 -12.00
C GLU A 283 -13.18 -9.42 -13.47
N ARG A 284 -13.00 -8.21 -14.02
CA ARG A 284 -13.30 -7.90 -15.42
C ARG A 284 -12.37 -8.64 -16.40
N ILE A 285 -11.06 -8.58 -16.18
CA ILE A 285 -10.08 -9.27 -17.03
C ILE A 285 -10.28 -10.78 -16.98
N PHE A 286 -10.59 -11.33 -15.80
CA PHE A 286 -10.93 -12.74 -15.67
C PHE A 286 -12.16 -13.13 -16.50
N GLN A 287 -13.22 -12.32 -16.48
CA GLN A 287 -14.41 -12.56 -17.32
C GLN A 287 -14.12 -12.41 -18.82
N GLU A 288 -13.35 -11.40 -19.22
CA GLU A 288 -12.96 -11.19 -20.62
C GLU A 288 -12.13 -12.38 -21.14
N LEU A 289 -11.14 -12.84 -20.38
CA LEU A 289 -10.38 -14.04 -20.70
C LEU A 289 -11.25 -15.30 -20.72
N TRP A 290 -12.16 -15.46 -19.75
CA TRP A 290 -13.07 -16.60 -19.70
C TRP A 290 -13.98 -16.68 -20.94
N THR A 291 -14.41 -15.52 -21.45
CA THR A 291 -15.29 -15.41 -22.62
C THR A 291 -14.60 -15.89 -23.90
N ILE A 292 -13.29 -15.69 -24.03
CA ILE A 292 -12.49 -16.07 -25.21
C ILE A 292 -11.73 -17.38 -25.03
N ASN A 293 -11.94 -18.09 -23.90
CA ASN A 293 -11.16 -19.26 -23.51
C ASN A 293 -11.63 -20.55 -24.22
N ASP A 294 -11.55 -20.57 -25.55
CA ASP A 294 -12.00 -21.72 -26.37
C ASP A 294 -11.20 -23.00 -26.08
N ASP A 295 -9.93 -22.87 -25.64
CA ASP A 295 -9.07 -24.01 -25.32
C ASP A 295 -9.28 -24.55 -23.88
N ASN A 296 -10.19 -23.96 -23.09
CA ASN A 296 -10.42 -24.29 -21.69
C ASN A 296 -9.13 -24.27 -20.85
N LEU A 297 -8.26 -23.27 -21.06
CA LEU A 297 -7.08 -23.06 -20.25
C LEU A 297 -7.49 -22.91 -18.77
N PRO A 298 -6.81 -23.56 -17.82
CA PRO A 298 -7.08 -23.37 -16.39
C PRO A 298 -6.57 -22.00 -15.95
N ILE A 299 -7.48 -21.03 -15.97
CA ILE A 299 -7.27 -19.65 -15.52
C ILE A 299 -7.94 -19.47 -14.15
N ALA A 300 -7.25 -18.85 -13.20
CA ALA A 300 -7.78 -18.57 -11.87
C ALA A 300 -7.79 -17.06 -11.54
N LEU A 301 -8.65 -16.67 -10.60
CA LEU A 301 -8.74 -15.31 -10.06
C LEU A 301 -8.22 -15.29 -8.62
N HIS A 302 -7.43 -14.26 -8.26
CA HIS A 302 -6.86 -14.12 -6.92
C HIS A 302 -6.82 -12.66 -6.43
N HIS A 303 -7.64 -12.32 -5.43
CA HIS A 303 -7.57 -11.04 -4.71
C HIS A 303 -8.13 -11.14 -3.29
N GLY A 304 -7.82 -10.14 -2.45
CA GLY A 304 -8.07 -10.19 -1.00
C GLY A 304 -9.53 -10.37 -0.59
N SER A 305 -10.47 -9.89 -1.40
CA SER A 305 -11.92 -10.05 -1.15
C SER A 305 -12.45 -11.48 -1.31
N LEU A 306 -11.72 -12.39 -1.96
CA LEU A 306 -12.17 -13.77 -2.14
C LEU A 306 -12.08 -14.56 -0.83
N ASP A 307 -12.96 -15.56 -0.69
CA ASP A 307 -12.93 -16.50 0.43
C ASP A 307 -11.53 -17.13 0.62
N ALA A 308 -11.12 -17.30 1.88
CA ALA A 308 -9.80 -17.81 2.21
C ALA A 308 -9.59 -19.25 1.73
N GLY A 309 -10.65 -20.08 1.71
CA GLY A 309 -10.60 -21.43 1.16
C GLY A 309 -10.41 -21.41 -0.36
N GLN A 310 -11.06 -20.49 -1.07
CA GLN A 310 -10.85 -20.31 -2.51
C GLN A 310 -9.42 -19.86 -2.81
N ARG A 311 -8.88 -18.87 -2.09
CA ARG A 311 -7.50 -18.41 -2.25
C ARG A 311 -6.50 -19.55 -2.05
N ARG A 312 -6.59 -20.29 -0.94
CA ARG A 312 -5.73 -21.46 -0.67
C ARG A 312 -5.79 -22.53 -1.77
N LYS A 313 -6.96 -22.75 -2.40
CA LYS A 313 -7.08 -23.68 -3.53
C LYS A 313 -6.33 -23.19 -4.76
N VAL A 314 -6.41 -21.90 -5.07
CA VAL A 314 -5.66 -21.29 -6.18
C VAL A 314 -4.16 -21.35 -5.88
N GLU A 315 -3.75 -20.97 -4.68
CA GLU A 315 -2.36 -21.04 -4.21
C GLU A 315 -1.79 -22.48 -4.32
N ALA A 316 -2.55 -23.49 -3.89
CA ALA A 316 -2.14 -24.89 -4.00
C ALA A 316 -2.08 -25.37 -5.46
N ALA A 317 -3.06 -25.01 -6.30
CA ALA A 317 -3.05 -25.36 -7.71
C ALA A 317 -1.90 -24.69 -8.48
N MET A 318 -1.50 -23.48 -8.07
CA MET A 318 -0.34 -22.78 -8.59
C MET A 318 0.96 -23.49 -8.21
N ALA A 319 1.12 -23.84 -6.92
CA ALA A 319 2.28 -24.59 -6.44
C ALA A 319 2.43 -25.98 -7.09
N ASP A 320 1.31 -26.61 -7.45
CA ASP A 320 1.27 -27.89 -8.18
C ASP A 320 1.47 -27.74 -9.70
N ASN A 321 1.72 -26.52 -10.22
CA ASN A 321 1.83 -26.21 -11.65
C ASN A 321 0.59 -26.65 -12.47
N LYS A 322 -0.62 -26.58 -11.89
CA LYS A 322 -1.90 -26.97 -12.53
C LYS A 322 -2.59 -25.81 -13.26
N LEU A 323 -2.11 -24.59 -13.12
CA LEU A 323 -2.72 -23.39 -13.67
C LEU A 323 -1.89 -22.83 -14.84
N ARG A 324 -2.59 -22.37 -15.87
CA ARG A 324 -2.01 -21.70 -17.03
C ARG A 324 -1.89 -20.20 -16.83
N ALA A 325 -2.88 -19.60 -16.18
CA ALA A 325 -2.81 -18.20 -15.80
C ALA A 325 -3.50 -17.91 -14.47
N VAL A 326 -3.00 -16.90 -13.76
CA VAL A 326 -3.65 -16.36 -12.56
C VAL A 326 -3.81 -14.86 -12.71
N VAL A 327 -5.05 -14.36 -12.70
CA VAL A 327 -5.36 -12.93 -12.67
C VAL A 327 -5.37 -12.47 -11.22
N ALA A 328 -4.45 -11.58 -10.86
CA ALA A 328 -4.23 -11.19 -9.48
C ALA A 328 -4.00 -9.70 -9.28
N THR A 329 -4.43 -9.22 -8.12
CA THR A 329 -4.03 -7.90 -7.59
C THR A 329 -2.65 -7.99 -6.93
N SER A 330 -2.26 -6.98 -6.15
CA SER A 330 -1.02 -7.00 -5.35
C SER A 330 -0.95 -8.12 -4.29
N THR A 331 -1.98 -8.97 -4.16
CA THR A 331 -1.95 -10.13 -3.27
C THR A 331 -0.85 -11.14 -3.59
N LEU A 332 -0.36 -11.16 -4.83
CA LEU A 332 0.73 -12.07 -5.27
C LEU A 332 2.04 -11.30 -5.58
N ASP A 333 2.12 -10.01 -5.25
CA ASP A 333 3.23 -9.10 -5.59
C ASP A 333 4.51 -9.39 -4.77
N LEU A 334 4.33 -9.74 -3.50
CA LEU A 334 5.38 -9.74 -2.48
C LEU A 334 5.76 -11.14 -2.00
N GLY A 335 7.08 -11.38 -2.00
CA GLY A 335 7.86 -12.34 -1.21
C GLY A 335 7.62 -13.83 -1.40
N ILE A 336 6.47 -14.27 -1.92
CA ILE A 336 6.12 -15.69 -1.96
C ILE A 336 6.70 -16.31 -3.24
N ASP A 337 7.37 -17.44 -3.10
CA ASP A 337 7.79 -18.28 -4.23
C ASP A 337 6.59 -19.08 -4.74
N TRP A 338 6.01 -18.65 -5.86
CA TRP A 338 4.77 -19.20 -6.41
C TRP A 338 4.98 -20.35 -7.43
N GLY A 339 6.21 -20.86 -7.56
CA GLY A 339 6.54 -21.92 -8.52
C GLY A 339 7.14 -21.42 -9.83
N ASP A 340 7.14 -22.26 -10.86
CA ASP A 340 7.80 -22.02 -12.16
C ASP A 340 6.99 -21.04 -13.05
N VAL A 341 6.70 -19.84 -12.56
CA VAL A 341 6.12 -18.76 -13.37
C VAL A 341 7.15 -18.36 -14.43
N ASP A 342 6.79 -18.45 -15.70
CA ASP A 342 7.68 -18.16 -16.83
C ASP A 342 7.30 -16.88 -17.59
N LEU A 343 6.15 -16.29 -17.28
CA LEU A 343 5.70 -14.99 -17.80
C LEU A 343 4.93 -14.17 -16.75
N VAL A 344 5.24 -12.88 -16.67
CA VAL A 344 4.42 -11.90 -15.95
C VAL A 344 3.74 -10.96 -16.94
N VAL A 345 2.43 -10.78 -16.81
CA VAL A 345 1.67 -9.80 -17.60
C VAL A 345 1.22 -8.69 -16.67
N HIS A 346 1.40 -7.44 -17.07
CA HIS A 346 0.91 -6.29 -16.34
C HIS A 346 -0.19 -5.60 -17.12
N VAL A 347 -1.43 -5.66 -16.64
CA VAL A 347 -2.58 -5.00 -17.27
C VAL A 347 -2.80 -3.64 -16.63
N GLY A 348 -2.86 -2.62 -17.48
CA GLY A 348 -2.71 -1.23 -17.12
C GLY A 348 -1.25 -0.87 -16.84
N ALA A 349 -0.96 0.42 -16.71
CA ALA A 349 0.39 0.87 -16.40
C ALA A 349 0.82 0.53 -14.95
N PRO A 350 2.13 0.32 -14.68
CA PRO A 350 2.62 -0.19 -13.39
C PRO A 350 2.60 0.82 -12.25
N LYS A 351 2.42 2.11 -12.55
CA LYS A 351 2.40 3.22 -11.59
C LYS A 351 3.69 3.44 -10.80
N GLY A 352 4.73 2.63 -11.03
CA GLY A 352 6.07 2.81 -10.46
C GLY A 352 7.08 1.78 -10.99
N ALA A 353 8.33 2.21 -11.18
CA ALA A 353 9.41 1.39 -11.71
C ALA A 353 9.84 0.28 -10.72
N SER A 354 9.99 0.62 -9.43
CA SER A 354 10.33 -0.36 -8.39
C SER A 354 9.29 -1.48 -8.27
N ARG A 355 8.01 -1.14 -8.42
CA ARG A 355 6.91 -2.12 -8.41
C ARG A 355 6.95 -3.01 -9.63
N LEU A 356 7.23 -2.44 -10.81
CA LEU A 356 7.39 -3.23 -12.02
C LEU A 356 8.53 -4.26 -11.85
N ALA A 357 9.69 -3.83 -11.37
CA ALA A 357 10.83 -4.71 -11.12
C ALA A 357 10.48 -5.86 -10.14
N GLN A 358 9.74 -5.57 -9.07
CA GLN A 358 9.28 -6.58 -8.10
C GLN A 358 8.33 -7.61 -8.73
N ARG A 359 7.35 -7.14 -9.51
CA ARG A 359 6.38 -8.01 -10.21
C ARG A 359 7.07 -8.90 -11.23
N ILE A 360 7.94 -8.32 -12.05
CA ILE A 360 8.64 -9.04 -13.10
C ILE A 360 9.61 -10.07 -12.53
N GLY A 361 10.26 -9.75 -11.41
CA GLY A 361 11.15 -10.67 -10.70
C GLY A 361 10.49 -11.99 -10.27
N ARG A 362 9.15 -12.12 -10.38
CA ARG A 362 8.40 -13.36 -10.17
C ARG A 362 8.50 -14.34 -11.35
N ALA A 363 8.72 -13.85 -12.57
CA ALA A 363 8.97 -14.72 -13.73
C ALA A 363 10.42 -15.19 -13.74
N ASN A 364 10.63 -16.48 -13.98
CA ASN A 364 11.95 -17.13 -14.02
C ASN A 364 12.82 -16.69 -12.82
N HIS A 365 12.34 -16.95 -11.59
CA HIS A 365 12.89 -16.48 -10.31
C HIS A 365 14.28 -17.10 -9.98
N ARG A 366 15.25 -16.88 -10.88
CA ARG A 366 16.64 -17.32 -10.86
C ARG A 366 17.50 -16.16 -11.33
N MET A 367 18.65 -15.94 -10.69
CA MET A 367 19.54 -14.83 -11.04
C MET A 367 20.03 -14.88 -12.50
N ASP A 368 20.22 -16.09 -13.04
CA ASP A 368 20.88 -16.31 -14.33
C ASP A 368 19.90 -16.44 -15.51
N GLU A 369 18.58 -16.44 -15.25
CA GLU A 369 17.55 -16.53 -16.28
C GLU A 369 16.77 -15.21 -16.37
N PRO A 370 16.53 -14.66 -17.57
CA PRO A 370 15.82 -13.40 -17.71
C PRO A 370 14.35 -13.57 -17.34
N SER A 371 13.88 -12.72 -16.43
CA SER A 371 12.45 -12.56 -16.20
C SER A 371 11.77 -12.04 -17.46
N LYS A 372 10.67 -12.67 -17.86
CA LYS A 372 9.87 -12.26 -19.04
C LYS A 372 8.62 -11.53 -18.62
N ALA A 373 8.33 -10.42 -19.29
CA ALA A 373 7.12 -9.67 -19.01
C ALA A 373 6.47 -8.99 -20.23
N ILE A 374 5.15 -8.88 -20.18
CA ILE A 374 4.35 -8.15 -21.16
C ILE A 374 3.53 -7.07 -20.46
N LEU A 375 3.64 -5.82 -20.91
CA LEU A 375 2.83 -4.69 -20.47
C LEU A 375 1.65 -4.49 -21.42
N VAL A 376 0.44 -4.40 -20.87
CA VAL A 376 -0.81 -4.22 -21.61
C VAL A 376 -1.46 -2.90 -21.16
N PRO A 377 -1.16 -1.76 -21.80
CA PRO A 377 -1.73 -0.47 -21.42
C PRO A 377 -3.25 -0.45 -21.66
N ALA A 378 -4.01 0.31 -20.86
CA ALA A 378 -5.45 0.44 -21.06
C ALA A 378 -5.83 1.61 -21.99
N ASN A 379 -4.95 2.60 -22.12
CA ASN A 379 -5.18 3.80 -22.94
C ASN A 379 -3.84 4.40 -23.43
N ARG A 380 -3.93 5.42 -24.30
CA ARG A 380 -2.76 6.06 -24.93
C ARG A 380 -1.78 6.73 -23.95
N PHE A 381 -2.27 7.32 -22.85
CA PHE A 381 -1.37 7.83 -21.81
C PHE A 381 -0.62 6.71 -21.10
N GLU A 382 -1.30 5.60 -20.81
CA GLU A 382 -0.67 4.43 -20.21
C GLU A 382 0.37 3.77 -21.13
N VAL A 383 0.28 3.91 -22.45
CA VAL A 383 1.36 3.49 -23.36
C VAL A 383 2.65 4.25 -23.06
N MET A 384 2.56 5.57 -22.89
CA MET A 384 3.72 6.40 -22.52
C MET A 384 4.22 6.06 -21.12
N GLU A 385 3.32 5.81 -20.16
CA GLU A 385 3.70 5.38 -18.81
C GLU A 385 4.42 4.02 -18.82
N CYS A 386 3.92 3.04 -19.60
CA CYS A 386 4.56 1.74 -19.79
C CYS A 386 5.95 1.88 -20.44
N ARG A 387 6.09 2.77 -21.43
CA ARG A 387 7.39 3.07 -22.04
C ARG A 387 8.34 3.71 -21.03
N ALA A 388 7.85 4.62 -20.19
CA ALA A 388 8.65 5.26 -19.14
C ALA A 388 9.12 4.24 -18.12
N ALA A 389 8.25 3.33 -17.69
CA ALA A 389 8.60 2.26 -16.76
C ALA A 389 9.59 1.26 -17.35
N LEU A 390 9.49 0.97 -18.65
CA LEU A 390 10.47 0.15 -19.38
C LEU A 390 11.84 0.81 -19.41
N ASP A 391 11.93 2.09 -19.80
CA ASP A 391 13.17 2.86 -19.81
C ASP A 391 13.78 2.95 -18.40
N ALA A 392 12.94 3.20 -17.37
CA ALA A 392 13.31 3.24 -15.95
C ALA A 392 13.97 1.95 -15.47
N ASN A 393 13.37 0.81 -15.83
CA ASN A 393 13.86 -0.50 -15.43
C ASN A 393 15.22 -0.81 -16.06
N TYR A 394 15.48 -0.40 -17.31
CA TYR A 394 16.77 -0.60 -17.97
C TYR A 394 17.90 0.23 -17.37
N ILE A 395 17.60 1.41 -16.83
CA ILE A 395 18.59 2.27 -16.16
C ILE A 395 18.65 2.03 -14.63
N GLY A 396 17.81 1.15 -14.09
CA GLY A 396 17.75 0.85 -12.66
C GLY A 396 17.19 1.98 -11.79
N ALA A 397 16.33 2.85 -12.35
CA ALA A 397 15.69 3.92 -11.60
C ALA A 397 14.71 3.36 -10.54
N GLN A 398 14.66 4.00 -9.38
CA GLN A 398 13.93 3.51 -8.21
C GLN A 398 13.04 4.60 -7.62
N ASP A 399 11.81 4.20 -7.26
CA ASP A 399 10.72 5.09 -6.86
C ASP A 399 10.37 4.92 -5.37
N THR A 400 11.35 4.58 -4.53
CA THR A 400 11.11 4.40 -3.09
C THR A 400 10.79 5.74 -2.45
N PRO A 401 9.59 5.93 -1.84
CA PRO A 401 9.29 7.16 -1.12
C PRO A 401 10.28 7.39 0.03
N PRO A 402 10.56 8.64 0.42
CA PRO A 402 11.39 8.93 1.58
C PRO A 402 10.76 8.37 2.85
N ILE A 403 11.58 8.06 3.86
CA ILE A 403 11.07 7.66 5.18
C ILE A 403 10.39 8.89 5.84
N ALA A 404 9.15 8.72 6.27
CA ALA A 404 8.37 9.75 6.92
C ALA A 404 8.66 9.84 8.44
N GLU A 405 8.27 10.95 9.05
CA GLU A 405 8.25 11.09 10.51
C GLU A 405 7.31 10.06 11.17
N GLY A 406 7.67 9.68 12.40
CA GLY A 406 6.91 8.73 13.21
C GLY A 406 5.49 9.21 13.51
N ALA A 407 4.52 8.30 13.34
CA ALA A 407 3.11 8.62 13.50
C ALA A 407 2.70 8.67 14.99
N LEU A 408 2.11 9.78 15.42
CA LEU A 408 1.80 10.07 16.83
C LEU A 408 0.77 9.10 17.44
N ASP A 409 -0.21 8.66 16.66
CA ASP A 409 -1.18 7.65 17.09
C ASP A 409 -0.53 6.28 17.34
N VAL A 410 0.48 5.91 16.55
CA VAL A 410 1.29 4.70 16.74
C VAL A 410 2.15 4.81 18.01
N LEU A 411 2.73 5.99 18.27
CA LEU A 411 3.47 6.24 19.50
C LEU A 411 2.58 6.10 20.74
N ALA A 412 1.37 6.67 20.72
CA ALA A 412 0.41 6.52 21.81
C ALA A 412 0.06 5.04 22.08
N GLN A 413 -0.15 4.26 21.01
CA GLN A 413 -0.35 2.82 21.12
C GLN A 413 0.85 2.12 21.76
N HIS A 414 2.07 2.49 21.39
CA HIS A 414 3.28 1.91 21.96
C HIS A 414 3.45 2.23 23.45
N VAL A 415 3.22 3.48 23.86
CA VAL A 415 3.25 3.91 25.28
C VAL A 415 2.28 3.09 26.12
N LEU A 416 1.05 2.91 25.63
CA LEU A 416 0.07 2.05 26.31
C LEU A 416 0.56 0.59 26.41
N GLY A 417 1.17 0.08 25.35
CA GLY A 417 1.76 -1.25 25.30
C GLY A 417 2.85 -1.47 26.33
N MET A 418 3.72 -0.47 26.55
CA MET A 418 4.76 -0.53 27.58
C MET A 418 4.15 -0.59 28.98
N ALA A 419 3.15 0.26 29.26
CA ALA A 419 2.40 0.23 30.52
C ALA A 419 1.72 -1.12 30.80
N CYS A 420 1.30 -1.83 29.73
CA CYS A 420 0.68 -3.15 29.83
C CYS A 420 1.69 -4.25 30.20
N ALA A 421 2.96 -4.07 29.85
CA ALA A 421 4.03 -4.99 30.24
C ALA A 421 4.37 -4.77 31.72
N GLU A 422 4.75 -3.55 32.08
CA GLU A 422 5.20 -3.17 33.43
C GLU A 422 5.09 -1.65 33.64
N PRO A 423 5.15 -1.16 34.89
CA PRO A 423 5.26 0.26 35.15
C PRO A 423 6.52 0.87 34.51
N PHE A 424 6.42 2.05 33.90
CA PHE A 424 7.54 2.70 33.21
C PHE A 424 7.81 4.12 33.74
N ASP A 425 9.05 4.56 33.66
CA ASP A 425 9.46 5.95 33.85
C ASP A 425 9.40 6.70 32.51
N ALA A 426 8.89 7.94 32.53
CA ALA A 426 8.66 8.72 31.31
C ALA A 426 9.98 9.16 30.63
N ASP A 427 11.00 9.50 31.41
CA ASP A 427 12.29 9.93 30.87
C ASP A 427 13.06 8.76 30.26
N ASP A 428 13.01 7.59 30.92
CA ASP A 428 13.55 6.34 30.38
C ASP A 428 12.88 5.94 29.07
N LEU A 429 11.54 6.01 29.02
CA LEU A 429 10.80 5.65 27.81
C LEU A 429 11.06 6.65 26.69
N TYR A 430 11.19 7.95 26.98
CA TYR A 430 11.54 8.95 25.97
C TYR A 430 12.91 8.66 25.35
N ARG A 431 13.93 8.40 26.18
CA ARG A 431 15.27 8.01 25.70
C ARG A 431 15.20 6.78 24.80
N GLU A 432 14.42 5.78 25.19
CA GLU A 432 14.20 4.56 24.40
C GLU A 432 13.54 4.90 23.04
N VAL A 433 12.45 5.67 23.04
CA VAL A 433 11.70 6.06 21.83
C VAL A 433 12.57 6.83 20.83
N THR A 434 13.40 7.76 21.29
CA THR A 434 14.28 8.54 20.40
C THR A 434 15.37 7.71 19.72
N THR A 435 15.59 6.46 20.14
CA THR A 435 16.51 5.55 19.44
C THR A 435 15.88 4.88 18.21
N ALA A 436 14.55 5.01 18.04
CA ALA A 436 13.82 4.55 16.87
C ALA A 436 13.91 5.59 15.74
N SER A 437 14.29 5.15 14.54
CA SER A 437 14.58 6.03 13.40
C SER A 437 13.49 7.06 13.07
N PRO A 438 12.18 6.69 12.99
CA PRO A 438 11.12 7.67 12.71
C PRO A 438 10.88 8.69 13.84
N TYR A 439 11.38 8.45 15.06
CA TYR A 439 11.14 9.27 16.24
C TYR A 439 12.42 9.92 16.78
N ALA A 440 13.51 9.89 16.01
CA ALA A 440 14.83 10.38 16.43
C ALA A 440 14.81 11.88 16.78
N SER A 441 14.02 12.65 16.04
CA SER A 441 13.83 14.10 16.21
C SER A 441 12.60 14.46 17.05
N LEU A 442 11.94 13.50 17.70
CA LEU A 442 10.70 13.74 18.44
C LEU A 442 10.91 14.75 19.56
N PRO A 443 10.21 15.91 19.54
CA PRO A 443 10.31 16.88 20.63
C PRO A 443 9.81 16.28 21.95
N ARG A 444 10.50 16.60 23.04
CA ARG A 444 10.13 16.10 24.38
C ARG A 444 8.71 16.49 24.78
N GLU A 445 8.32 17.73 24.52
CA GLU A 445 6.97 18.24 24.80
C GLU A 445 5.88 17.42 24.08
N THR A 446 6.12 17.06 22.82
CA THR A 446 5.21 16.21 22.04
C THR A 446 5.09 14.82 22.67
N PHE A 447 6.19 14.24 23.15
CA PHE A 447 6.16 12.96 23.87
C PHE A 447 5.34 13.04 25.17
N ASP A 448 5.53 14.09 25.96
CA ASP A 448 4.78 14.26 27.22
C ASP A 448 3.28 14.42 26.95
N ARG A 449 2.89 15.20 25.93
CA ARG A 449 1.49 15.29 25.45
C ARG A 449 0.92 13.93 25.05
N ILE A 450 1.72 13.03 24.47
CA ILE A 450 1.31 11.67 24.12
C ILE A 450 1.14 10.78 25.36
N VAL A 451 1.99 10.92 26.37
CA VAL A 451 1.83 10.22 27.66
C VAL A 451 0.54 10.68 28.34
N ASP A 452 0.27 11.98 28.37
CA ASP A 452 -0.96 12.55 28.97
C ASP A 452 -2.22 12.13 28.21
N PHE A 453 -2.17 12.13 26.88
CA PHE A 453 -3.23 11.58 26.04
C PHE A 453 -3.43 10.08 26.33
N THR A 454 -2.35 9.31 26.47
CA THR A 454 -2.45 7.89 26.82
C THR A 454 -3.10 7.73 28.20
N ALA A 455 -2.78 8.60 29.15
CA ALA A 455 -3.32 8.57 30.50
C ALA A 455 -4.82 8.86 30.54
N THR A 456 -5.31 9.87 29.84
CA THR A 456 -6.66 10.44 30.08
C THR A 456 -7.49 10.70 28.83
N GLY A 457 -6.90 10.54 27.65
CA GLY A 457 -7.54 10.88 26.38
C GLY A 457 -7.48 12.37 26.01
N GLY A 458 -6.76 13.20 26.77
CA GLY A 458 -6.71 14.66 26.59
C GLY A 458 -7.53 15.42 27.64
N TYR A 459 -7.38 16.73 27.70
CA TYR A 459 -8.04 17.57 28.70
C TYR A 459 -9.57 17.45 28.63
N ALA A 460 -10.15 17.50 27.41
CA ALA A 460 -11.59 17.41 27.19
C ALA A 460 -12.19 16.05 27.61
N LEU A 461 -11.37 14.99 27.67
CA LEU A 461 -11.81 13.63 27.96
C LEU A 461 -11.47 13.15 29.37
N ARG A 462 -10.65 13.91 30.13
CA ARG A 462 -10.13 13.53 31.45
C ARG A 462 -11.19 13.26 32.51
N THR A 463 -12.36 13.88 32.40
CA THR A 463 -13.48 13.71 33.34
C THR A 463 -14.20 12.36 33.19
N TYR A 464 -14.02 11.65 32.06
CA TYR A 464 -14.66 10.37 31.82
C TYR A 464 -13.73 9.22 32.24
N GLU A 465 -14.13 8.46 33.25
CA GLU A 465 -13.33 7.34 33.78
C GLU A 465 -12.91 6.31 32.71
N ARG A 466 -13.72 6.14 31.66
CA ARG A 466 -13.42 5.20 30.56
C ARG A 466 -12.14 5.52 29.80
N TYR A 467 -11.66 6.77 29.82
CA TYR A 467 -10.44 7.19 29.13
C TYR A 467 -9.21 7.22 30.05
N ALA A 468 -9.38 6.94 31.35
CA ALA A 468 -8.28 6.85 32.31
C ALA A 468 -7.52 5.50 32.16
N ARG A 469 -6.66 5.38 31.13
CA ARG A 469 -6.01 4.11 30.75
C ARG A 469 -4.73 3.82 31.53
N ILE A 470 -3.92 4.83 31.82
CA ILE A 470 -2.72 4.72 32.67
C ILE A 470 -2.75 5.78 33.78
N ARG A 471 -2.08 5.50 34.90
CA ARG A 471 -1.98 6.40 36.06
C ARG A 471 -0.57 6.37 36.64
N GLN A 472 -0.13 7.51 37.16
CA GLN A 472 1.13 7.62 37.85
C GLN A 472 1.04 7.03 39.26
N THR A 473 2.07 6.29 39.68
CA THR A 473 2.24 5.79 41.05
C THR A 473 2.83 6.88 41.94
N LYS A 474 2.87 6.64 43.26
CA LYS A 474 3.54 7.54 44.22
C LYS A 474 5.03 7.71 43.92
N ASP A 475 5.63 6.71 43.29
CA ASP A 475 7.06 6.68 42.95
C ASP A 475 7.35 7.32 41.58
N GLY A 476 6.36 7.96 40.95
CA GLY A 476 6.53 8.66 39.66
C GLY A 476 6.35 7.79 38.42
N LEU A 477 6.22 6.47 38.55
CA LEU A 477 6.08 5.52 37.43
C LEU A 477 4.65 5.46 36.87
N TRP A 478 4.51 5.28 35.57
CA TRP A 478 3.23 5.10 34.89
C TRP A 478 2.85 3.63 34.77
N ARG A 479 1.64 3.27 35.18
CA ARG A 479 1.11 1.90 35.06
C ARG A 479 -0.31 1.89 34.50
N VAL A 480 -0.74 0.76 33.95
CA VAL A 480 -2.16 0.55 33.59
C VAL A 480 -3.07 0.79 34.80
N SER A 481 -4.20 1.46 34.57
CA SER A 481 -5.16 1.78 35.63
C SER A 481 -5.88 0.54 36.16
N ASN A 482 -6.17 -0.43 35.27
CA ASN A 482 -6.76 -1.71 35.62
C ASN A 482 -6.39 -2.82 34.62
N PRO A 483 -6.59 -4.12 34.95
CA PRO A 483 -6.27 -5.23 34.06
C PRO A 483 -7.11 -5.29 32.77
N GLN A 484 -8.30 -4.69 32.75
CA GLN A 484 -9.17 -4.66 31.56
C GLN A 484 -8.53 -3.83 30.45
N VAL A 485 -7.86 -2.71 30.77
CA VAL A 485 -7.11 -1.91 29.80
C VAL A 485 -6.06 -2.76 29.06
N ALA A 486 -5.31 -3.58 29.78
CA ALA A 486 -4.31 -4.47 29.17
C ALA A 486 -4.94 -5.58 28.32
N MET A 487 -6.13 -6.06 28.68
CA MET A 487 -6.89 -6.99 27.84
C MET A 487 -7.36 -6.31 26.55
N GLN A 488 -7.88 -5.09 26.64
CA GLN A 488 -8.39 -4.32 25.51
C GLN A 488 -7.29 -3.92 24.53
N TYR A 489 -6.13 -3.50 25.04
CA TYR A 489 -4.94 -3.25 24.22
C TYR A 489 -4.60 -4.49 23.37
N ARG A 490 -4.55 -5.68 23.97
CA ARG A 490 -4.20 -6.93 23.27
C ARG A 490 -5.21 -7.33 22.20
N LEU A 491 -6.48 -6.94 22.34
CA LEU A 491 -7.55 -7.23 21.36
C LEU A 491 -7.55 -6.27 20.16
N ASN A 492 -7.06 -5.04 20.37
CA ASN A 492 -7.18 -3.95 19.39
C ASN A 492 -5.84 -3.51 18.79
N LEU A 493 -4.70 -3.99 19.29
CA LEU A 493 -3.37 -3.62 18.79
C LEU A 493 -3.23 -3.84 17.28
N GLY A 494 -2.76 -2.80 16.60
CA GLY A 494 -2.36 -2.82 15.21
C GLY A 494 -2.42 -1.43 14.58
N THR A 495 -1.92 -1.31 13.35
CA THR A 495 -2.02 -0.04 12.59
C THR A 495 -2.83 -0.18 11.30
N ILE A 496 -3.30 -1.41 10.99
CA ILE A 496 -4.13 -1.67 9.82
C ILE A 496 -5.59 -1.40 10.21
N VAL A 497 -6.16 -0.31 9.69
CA VAL A 497 -7.59 0.00 9.84
C VAL A 497 -8.30 -0.39 8.56
N GLU A 498 -8.83 -1.62 8.51
CA GLU A 498 -9.62 -2.09 7.38
C GLU A 498 -10.99 -1.39 7.32
N ALA A 499 -11.46 -1.11 6.11
CA ALA A 499 -12.85 -0.73 5.87
C ALA A 499 -13.78 -1.83 6.39
N ALA A 500 -14.99 -1.45 6.84
CA ALA A 500 -15.98 -2.44 7.22
C ALA A 500 -16.40 -3.25 5.98
N GLU A 501 -16.32 -4.57 6.05
CA GLU A 501 -16.71 -5.48 4.98
C GLU A 501 -17.79 -6.45 5.48
N LEU A 502 -18.73 -6.80 4.61
CA LEU A 502 -19.78 -7.79 4.88
C LEU A 502 -19.51 -9.07 4.09
N ASN A 503 -19.80 -10.22 4.69
CA ASN A 503 -19.69 -11.51 3.99
C ASN A 503 -20.76 -11.60 2.90
N VAL A 504 -20.36 -11.90 1.67
CA VAL A 504 -21.29 -12.17 0.56
C VAL A 504 -21.67 -13.64 0.59
N ARG A 505 -22.95 -13.93 0.81
CA ARG A 505 -23.47 -15.29 0.96
C ARG A 505 -24.55 -15.60 -0.08
N MET A 506 -24.34 -16.72 -0.79
CA MET A 506 -25.34 -17.26 -1.71
C MET A 506 -26.60 -17.71 -0.98
N VAL A 507 -27.76 -17.39 -1.54
CA VAL A 507 -29.06 -17.86 -1.08
C VAL A 507 -29.85 -18.44 -2.24
N LYS A 508 -30.67 -19.46 -1.95
CA LYS A 508 -31.64 -20.02 -2.90
C LYS A 508 -33.03 -19.49 -2.57
N ARG A 509 -33.78 -19.07 -3.59
CA ARG A 509 -35.23 -18.86 -3.44
C ARG A 509 -35.89 -20.22 -3.29
N ASN A 510 -36.68 -20.40 -2.23
CA ASN A 510 -37.55 -21.57 -2.15
C ASN A 510 -38.80 -21.36 -3.03
N ALA A 511 -39.60 -22.40 -3.23
CA ALA A 511 -40.80 -22.37 -4.09
C ALA A 511 -41.86 -21.33 -3.68
N LYS A 512 -41.74 -20.74 -2.48
CA LYS A 512 -42.62 -19.67 -1.94
C LYS A 512 -41.98 -18.28 -2.00
N GLY A 513 -40.85 -18.11 -2.69
CA GLY A 513 -40.17 -16.83 -2.85
C GLY A 513 -39.42 -16.33 -1.59
N THR A 514 -39.36 -17.11 -0.52
CA THR A 514 -38.60 -16.76 0.69
C THR A 514 -37.13 -17.20 0.57
N ILE A 515 -36.24 -16.40 1.16
CA ILE A 515 -34.80 -16.58 1.08
C ILE A 515 -34.36 -17.72 2.03
N GLY A 516 -33.90 -18.84 1.48
CA GLY A 516 -33.36 -19.95 2.27
C GLY A 516 -31.98 -19.63 2.88
N ARG A 517 -31.75 -20.06 4.14
CA ARG A 517 -30.46 -19.92 4.85
C ARG A 517 -29.49 -21.06 4.48
N GLY A 518 -28.18 -20.79 4.58
CA GLY A 518 -27.13 -21.82 4.58
C GLY A 518 -26.32 -22.01 3.28
N GLY A 519 -26.38 -21.08 2.33
CA GLY A 519 -25.56 -21.19 1.11
C GLY A 519 -24.09 -20.76 1.31
N MET A 520 -23.27 -21.06 0.31
CA MET A 520 -21.83 -20.80 0.26
C MET A 520 -21.49 -19.31 0.43
N THR A 521 -20.46 -19.01 1.23
CA THR A 521 -19.83 -17.68 1.28
C THR A 521 -18.88 -17.54 0.10
N LEU A 522 -18.99 -16.43 -0.63
CA LEU A 522 -18.15 -16.13 -1.80
C LEU A 522 -16.91 -15.30 -1.43
N GLY A 523 -17.01 -14.53 -0.34
CA GLY A 523 -15.97 -13.60 0.07
C GLY A 523 -16.56 -12.41 0.84
N LYS A 524 -15.85 -11.29 0.80
CA LYS A 524 -16.22 -10.05 1.51
C LYS A 524 -16.20 -8.83 0.59
N VAL A 525 -17.18 -7.95 0.76
CA VAL A 525 -17.31 -6.69 0.01
C VAL A 525 -17.45 -5.52 1.00
N GLU A 526 -16.89 -4.36 0.67
CA GLU A 526 -16.99 -3.15 1.50
C GLU A 526 -18.46 -2.79 1.75
N GLU A 527 -18.80 -2.53 3.02
CA GLU A 527 -20.15 -2.18 3.48
C GLU A 527 -20.69 -0.97 2.71
N TYR A 528 -19.83 0.04 2.48
CA TYR A 528 -20.17 1.25 1.72
C TYR A 528 -20.72 0.99 0.32
N PHE A 529 -20.13 0.04 -0.44
CA PHE A 529 -20.64 -0.31 -1.76
C PHE A 529 -22.03 -0.94 -1.67
N LEU A 530 -22.24 -1.80 -0.67
CA LEU A 530 -23.50 -2.51 -0.47
C LEU A 530 -24.63 -1.58 -0.01
N GLU A 531 -24.30 -0.53 0.75
CA GLU A 531 -25.26 0.51 1.16
C GLU A 531 -25.82 1.31 -0.01
N GLN A 532 -25.12 1.36 -1.15
CA GLN A 532 -25.58 2.00 -2.38
C GLN A 532 -26.49 1.11 -3.24
N LEU A 533 -26.67 -0.16 -2.87
CA LEU A 533 -27.48 -1.11 -3.63
C LEU A 533 -28.92 -1.15 -3.15
N VAL A 534 -29.85 -1.23 -4.09
CA VAL A 534 -31.26 -1.53 -3.83
C VAL A 534 -31.53 -2.99 -4.12
N GLN A 535 -32.44 -3.62 -3.36
CA GLN A 535 -32.83 -5.01 -3.60
C GLN A 535 -33.24 -5.22 -5.06
N GLY A 536 -32.63 -6.22 -5.71
CA GLY A 536 -32.80 -6.48 -7.14
C GLY A 536 -31.64 -6.02 -8.02
N ASP A 537 -30.79 -5.12 -7.54
CA ASP A 537 -29.56 -4.70 -8.23
C ASP A 537 -28.66 -5.89 -8.51
N THR A 538 -27.93 -5.85 -9.63
CA THR A 538 -26.94 -6.88 -9.99
C THR A 538 -25.52 -6.34 -9.89
N PHE A 539 -24.60 -7.18 -9.41
CA PHE A 539 -23.18 -6.84 -9.34
C PHE A 539 -22.27 -8.05 -9.63
N LEU A 540 -21.05 -7.78 -10.11
CA LEU A 540 -20.03 -8.79 -10.40
C LEU A 540 -19.15 -9.05 -9.18
N PHE A 541 -19.06 -10.30 -8.74
CA PHE A 541 -18.17 -10.71 -7.66
C PHE A 541 -17.85 -12.20 -7.69
N ALA A 542 -16.60 -12.56 -7.39
CA ALA A 542 -16.07 -13.93 -7.43
C ALA A 542 -16.31 -14.63 -8.78
N GLY A 543 -16.13 -13.88 -9.88
CA GLY A 543 -16.36 -14.34 -11.25
C GLY A 543 -17.82 -14.66 -11.57
N LYS A 544 -18.78 -14.13 -10.80
CA LYS A 544 -20.22 -14.40 -10.96
C LYS A 544 -21.02 -13.11 -10.98
N VAL A 545 -22.07 -13.08 -11.80
CA VAL A 545 -23.11 -12.05 -11.73
C VAL A 545 -24.11 -12.43 -10.63
N LEU A 546 -24.21 -11.57 -9.63
CA LEU A 546 -25.00 -11.77 -8.42
C LEU A 546 -26.11 -10.73 -8.35
N ARG A 547 -27.31 -11.13 -7.90
CA ARG A 547 -28.40 -10.21 -7.55
C ARG A 547 -28.42 -9.98 -6.05
N PHE A 548 -28.47 -8.72 -5.63
CA PHE A 548 -28.57 -8.30 -4.25
C PHE A 548 -29.98 -8.55 -3.69
N GLU A 549 -30.11 -9.41 -2.68
CA GLU A 549 -31.39 -9.71 -2.02
C GLU A 549 -31.58 -8.95 -0.70
N GLY A 550 -30.50 -8.36 -0.15
CA GLY A 550 -30.52 -7.52 1.05
C GLY A 550 -29.40 -7.85 2.05
N ILE A 551 -29.25 -6.98 3.05
CA ILE A 551 -28.32 -7.17 4.18
C ILE A 551 -29.09 -7.70 5.39
N ARG A 552 -28.55 -8.73 6.05
CA ARG A 552 -29.05 -9.21 7.34
C ARG A 552 -27.88 -9.50 8.27
N GLU A 553 -27.94 -8.97 9.49
CA GLU A 553 -26.88 -9.08 10.50
C GLU A 553 -25.55 -8.52 9.96
N SER A 554 -24.58 -9.38 9.62
CA SER A 554 -23.28 -9.01 9.03
C SER A 554 -23.03 -9.70 7.68
N GLU A 555 -24.11 -10.05 6.98
CA GLU A 555 -24.04 -10.75 5.69
C GLU A 555 -24.86 -10.04 4.61
N CYS A 556 -24.28 -9.96 3.42
CA CYS A 556 -24.94 -9.58 2.17
C CYS A 556 -25.48 -10.85 1.49
N LEU A 557 -26.81 -10.95 1.40
CA LEU A 557 -27.48 -12.11 0.80
C LEU A 557 -27.64 -11.89 -0.71
N VAL A 558 -27.21 -12.88 -1.50
CA VAL A 558 -27.20 -12.79 -2.96
C VAL A 558 -27.71 -14.06 -3.63
N SER A 559 -28.38 -13.92 -4.78
CA SER A 559 -28.73 -15.04 -5.65
C SER A 559 -27.99 -14.95 -6.98
N GLN A 560 -27.82 -16.07 -7.68
CA GLN A 560 -27.24 -16.05 -9.02
C GLN A 560 -28.18 -15.34 -10.01
N ALA A 561 -27.62 -14.50 -10.87
CA ALA A 561 -28.37 -13.77 -11.88
C ALA A 561 -27.61 -13.73 -13.21
N PHE A 562 -28.30 -13.26 -14.24
CA PHE A 562 -27.73 -12.90 -15.52
C PHE A 562 -28.01 -11.41 -15.76
N SER A 563 -26.98 -10.65 -16.08
CA SER A 563 -27.06 -9.25 -16.43
C SER A 563 -25.91 -8.93 -17.37
N MET A 564 -26.18 -8.13 -18.40
CA MET A 564 -25.16 -7.65 -19.34
C MET A 564 -24.43 -6.41 -18.82
N ASP A 565 -24.97 -5.75 -17.79
CA ASP A 565 -24.39 -4.55 -17.17
C ASP A 565 -24.46 -4.60 -15.63
N PRO A 566 -23.76 -5.56 -14.99
CA PRO A 566 -23.73 -5.62 -13.53
C PRO A 566 -22.84 -4.51 -12.94
N LYS A 567 -23.27 -3.93 -11.81
CA LYS A 567 -22.44 -3.01 -11.03
C LYS A 567 -21.15 -3.71 -10.58
N ILE A 568 -20.06 -2.98 -10.40
CA ILE A 568 -18.80 -3.56 -9.92
C ILE A 568 -18.48 -2.94 -8.56
N PRO A 569 -18.19 -3.75 -7.53
CA PRO A 569 -17.76 -3.23 -6.23
C PRO A 569 -16.58 -2.27 -6.38
N SER A 570 -16.80 -1.01 -6.00
CA SER A 570 -15.74 0.00 -5.90
C SER A 570 -15.11 -0.12 -4.52
N TYR A 571 -13.78 -0.11 -4.49
CA TYR A 571 -13.00 -0.20 -3.26
C TYR A 571 -12.19 1.09 -3.12
N ALA A 572 -12.36 1.79 -2.00
CA ALA A 572 -11.73 3.09 -1.80
C ALA A 572 -10.19 3.00 -1.66
N GLY A 573 -9.65 1.83 -1.30
CA GLY A 573 -8.24 1.63 -0.95
C GLY A 573 -7.34 1.02 -2.02
N GLY A 574 -7.69 1.10 -3.31
CA GLY A 574 -7.09 0.22 -4.32
C GLY A 574 -6.27 0.85 -5.46
N LYS A 575 -6.21 2.18 -5.61
CA LYS A 575 -5.49 2.78 -6.76
C LYS A 575 -4.11 3.27 -6.32
N PHE A 576 -3.07 2.71 -6.91
CA PHE A 576 -1.71 3.18 -6.70
C PHE A 576 -1.49 4.50 -7.45
N PRO A 577 -0.91 5.53 -6.81
CA PRO A 577 -0.56 6.76 -7.50
C PRO A 577 0.59 6.51 -8.48
N LEU A 578 0.59 7.24 -9.58
CA LEU A 578 1.73 7.36 -10.49
C LEU A 578 2.95 7.91 -9.71
N SER A 579 4.12 7.27 -9.78
CA SER A 579 5.32 7.79 -9.10
C SER A 579 5.80 9.13 -9.68
N THR A 580 6.48 9.95 -8.86
CA THR A 580 7.03 11.24 -9.29
C THR A 580 8.03 11.09 -10.44
N TYR A 581 8.86 10.06 -10.39
CA TYR A 581 9.80 9.76 -11.46
C TYR A 581 9.10 9.41 -12.78
N LEU A 582 8.09 8.51 -12.75
CA LEU A 582 7.35 8.16 -13.96
C LEU A 582 6.56 9.35 -14.50
N ALA A 583 5.98 10.18 -13.64
CA ALA A 583 5.33 11.42 -14.04
C ALA A 583 6.27 12.35 -14.82
N ASP A 584 7.48 12.56 -14.30
CA ASP A 584 8.52 13.35 -14.97
C ASP A 584 8.96 12.73 -16.31
N GLN A 585 9.13 11.41 -16.37
CA GLN A 585 9.48 10.72 -17.62
C GLN A 585 8.37 10.82 -18.67
N VAL A 586 7.10 10.70 -18.29
CA VAL A 586 5.97 10.89 -19.20
C VAL A 586 5.93 12.32 -19.74
N ARG A 587 6.14 13.33 -18.88
CA ARG A 587 6.26 14.73 -19.34
C ARG A 587 7.43 14.93 -20.28
N SER A 588 8.58 14.34 -20.00
CA SER A 588 9.76 14.40 -20.87
C SER A 588 9.50 13.75 -22.24
N MET A 589 8.80 12.61 -22.29
CA MET A 589 8.41 11.97 -23.56
C MET A 589 7.40 12.82 -24.33
N LEU A 590 6.40 13.37 -23.63
CA LEU A 590 5.38 14.20 -24.24
C LEU A 590 6.01 15.43 -24.90
N ALA A 591 6.95 16.09 -24.21
CA ALA A 591 7.60 17.32 -24.66
C ALA A 591 8.63 17.13 -25.80
N ASP A 592 9.12 15.92 -26.05
CA ASP A 592 10.19 15.65 -27.02
C ASP A 592 9.72 14.79 -28.22
N PRO A 593 9.44 15.41 -29.38
CA PRO A 593 9.07 14.70 -30.61
C PRO A 593 10.06 13.64 -31.06
N ALA A 594 11.36 13.76 -30.74
CA ALA A 594 12.36 12.75 -31.10
C ALA A 594 12.14 11.43 -30.36
N ARG A 595 11.52 11.46 -29.17
CA ARG A 595 11.17 10.24 -28.41
C ARG A 595 9.92 9.55 -28.93
N TRP A 596 9.09 10.22 -29.73
CA TRP A 596 7.84 9.64 -30.26
C TRP A 596 8.11 8.51 -31.25
N HIS A 597 9.32 8.41 -31.79
CA HIS A 597 9.73 7.29 -32.66
C HIS A 597 9.65 5.92 -31.97
N ALA A 598 9.79 5.89 -30.65
CA ALA A 598 9.70 4.68 -29.84
C ALA A 598 8.25 4.33 -29.42
N LEU A 599 7.27 5.16 -29.76
CA LEU A 599 5.84 4.94 -29.45
C LEU A 599 5.14 4.26 -30.64
N PRO A 600 4.06 3.48 -30.39
CA PRO A 600 3.21 2.96 -31.46
C PRO A 600 2.61 4.08 -32.31
N ASP A 601 2.40 3.82 -33.61
CA ASP A 601 1.86 4.81 -34.56
C ASP A 601 0.56 5.45 -34.07
N GLN A 602 -0.34 4.66 -33.49
CA GLN A 602 -1.60 5.16 -32.94
C GLN A 602 -1.43 6.25 -31.85
N VAL A 603 -0.32 6.22 -31.10
CA VAL A 603 0.00 7.22 -30.07
C VAL A 603 0.76 8.38 -30.68
N ARG A 604 1.67 8.13 -31.62
CA ARG A 604 2.37 9.17 -32.39
C ARG A 604 1.38 10.07 -33.14
N ASP A 605 0.42 9.47 -33.83
CA ASP A 605 -0.61 10.16 -34.58
C ASP A 605 -1.53 10.97 -33.65
N TRP A 606 -1.82 10.43 -32.46
CA TRP A 606 -2.59 11.15 -31.44
C TRP A 606 -1.90 12.44 -30.98
N LEU A 607 -0.58 12.37 -30.73
CA LEU A 607 0.22 13.52 -30.35
C LEU A 607 0.37 14.52 -31.51
N ALA A 608 0.45 14.04 -32.75
CA ALA A 608 0.44 14.90 -33.93
C ALA A 608 -0.89 15.68 -34.05
N ILE A 609 -2.04 15.01 -33.88
CA ILE A 609 -3.35 15.68 -33.87
C ILE A 609 -3.44 16.68 -32.72
N GLN A 610 -2.91 16.37 -31.53
CA GLN A 610 -2.86 17.34 -30.43
C GLN A 610 -2.09 18.60 -30.82
N LYS A 611 -0.94 18.45 -31.47
CA LYS A 611 -0.11 19.56 -31.94
C LYS A 611 -0.80 20.41 -33.02
N GLU A 612 -1.70 19.82 -33.80
CA GLU A 612 -2.51 20.54 -34.79
C GLU A 612 -3.69 21.29 -34.16
N LYS A 613 -4.30 20.72 -33.10
CA LYS A 613 -5.52 21.26 -32.47
C LYS A 613 -5.26 22.20 -31.30
N SER A 614 -4.09 22.12 -30.69
CA SER A 614 -3.68 22.88 -29.50
C SER A 614 -2.14 22.89 -29.45
N ILE A 615 -1.55 22.75 -28.27
CA ILE A 615 -0.10 22.65 -28.07
C ILE A 615 0.30 21.38 -27.33
N ILE A 616 1.59 21.07 -27.43
CA ILE A 616 2.26 20.07 -26.60
C ILE A 616 3.04 20.82 -25.51
N PRO A 617 2.75 20.62 -24.21
CA PRO A 617 3.46 21.32 -23.15
C PRO A 617 4.92 20.89 -23.08
N LYS A 618 5.81 21.83 -22.75
CA LYS A 618 7.19 21.50 -22.35
C LYS A 618 7.22 20.76 -21.01
N ARG A 619 8.34 20.12 -20.69
CA ARG A 619 8.53 19.31 -19.47
C ARG A 619 8.14 20.05 -18.18
N ASP A 620 8.49 21.33 -18.07
CA ASP A 620 8.27 22.16 -16.88
C ASP A 620 7.05 23.09 -17.01
N GLU A 621 6.28 22.96 -18.08
CA GLU A 621 5.15 23.82 -18.39
C GLU A 621 3.82 23.17 -18.00
N LEU A 622 2.86 23.97 -17.51
CA LEU A 622 1.47 23.57 -17.35
C LEU A 622 0.64 24.09 -18.52
N LEU A 623 0.13 23.17 -19.34
CA LEU A 623 -0.91 23.50 -20.32
C LEU A 623 -2.28 23.56 -19.63
N VAL A 624 -2.99 24.66 -19.86
CA VAL A 624 -4.40 24.87 -19.49
C VAL A 624 -5.21 25.11 -20.77
N GLU A 625 -6.17 24.23 -21.05
CA GLU A 625 -7.08 24.35 -22.19
C GLU A 625 -8.49 24.73 -21.71
N THR A 626 -9.14 25.67 -22.40
CA THR A 626 -10.54 26.02 -22.11
C THR A 626 -11.41 25.86 -23.35
N PHE A 627 -12.59 25.26 -23.22
CA PHE A 627 -13.53 25.09 -24.33
C PHE A 627 -14.98 24.91 -23.85
N PRO A 628 -15.97 25.27 -24.67
CA PRO A 628 -17.37 24.94 -24.41
C PRO A 628 -17.66 23.47 -24.76
N PHE A 629 -18.47 22.79 -23.95
CA PHE A 629 -18.97 21.44 -24.24
C PHE A 629 -20.32 21.19 -23.55
N ARG A 630 -21.34 20.79 -24.33
CA ARG A 630 -22.70 20.46 -23.84
C ARG A 630 -23.29 21.52 -22.89
N LYS A 631 -23.33 22.79 -23.31
CA LYS A 631 -23.82 23.96 -22.54
C LYS A 631 -23.03 24.29 -21.26
N ARG A 632 -21.82 23.75 -21.08
CA ARG A 632 -20.92 24.07 -19.96
C ARG A 632 -19.59 24.52 -20.50
N PHE A 633 -18.80 25.21 -19.68
CA PHE A 633 -17.45 25.63 -20.02
C PHE A 633 -16.46 24.82 -19.20
N PHE A 634 -15.44 24.29 -19.87
CA PHE A 634 -14.43 23.43 -19.28
C PHE A 634 -13.10 24.15 -19.20
N MET A 635 -12.36 23.89 -18.13
CA MET A 635 -10.94 24.18 -17.99
C MET A 635 -10.22 22.86 -17.68
N VAL A 636 -9.32 22.45 -18.57
CA VAL A 636 -8.55 21.20 -18.46
C VAL A 636 -7.07 21.52 -18.28
N MET A 637 -6.45 20.93 -17.27
CA MET A 637 -5.03 21.11 -16.95
C MET A 637 -4.29 19.77 -17.08
N TYR A 638 -3.02 19.81 -17.47
CA TYR A 638 -2.18 18.61 -17.65
C TYR A 638 -0.93 18.59 -16.73
N PRO A 639 -1.08 18.41 -15.40
CA PRO A 639 0.07 18.43 -14.48
C PRO A 639 0.89 17.14 -14.39
N PHE A 640 0.27 15.97 -14.62
CA PHE A 640 0.89 14.63 -14.50
C PHE A 640 1.32 14.19 -13.08
N GLU A 641 0.92 14.88 -12.02
CA GLU A 641 1.30 14.55 -10.64
C GLU A 641 0.41 13.52 -9.94
N GLY A 642 -0.31 12.72 -10.71
CA GLY A 642 -1.12 11.65 -10.16
C GLY A 642 -2.46 12.13 -9.59
N ARG A 643 -3.40 11.19 -9.49
CA ARG A 643 -4.79 11.49 -9.17
C ARG A 643 -4.98 12.20 -7.82
N LEU A 644 -4.23 11.85 -6.77
CA LEU A 644 -4.41 12.42 -5.43
C LEU A 644 -4.02 13.92 -5.38
N ALA A 645 -2.89 14.27 -6.00
CA ALA A 645 -2.48 15.67 -6.13
C ALA A 645 -3.50 16.47 -6.95
N HIS A 646 -3.96 15.89 -8.07
CA HIS A 646 -4.96 16.54 -8.93
C HIS A 646 -6.33 16.67 -8.28
N GLN A 647 -6.75 15.71 -7.46
CA GLN A 647 -7.98 15.82 -6.66
C GLN A 647 -7.86 16.97 -5.68
N THR A 648 -6.76 17.05 -4.94
CA THR A 648 -6.47 18.15 -4.02
C THR A 648 -6.50 19.50 -4.73
N LEU A 649 -5.81 19.60 -5.88
CA LEU A 649 -5.80 20.80 -6.71
C LEU A 649 -7.21 21.17 -7.20
N GLY A 650 -8.00 20.19 -7.66
CA GLY A 650 -9.37 20.40 -8.11
C GLY A 650 -10.26 21.01 -7.01
N MET A 651 -10.11 20.54 -5.78
CA MET A 651 -10.87 21.04 -4.62
C MET A 651 -10.52 22.48 -4.26
N LEU A 652 -9.22 22.82 -4.28
CA LEU A 652 -8.76 24.18 -3.97
C LEU A 652 -9.14 25.15 -5.10
N LEU A 653 -8.97 24.73 -6.36
CA LEU A 653 -9.29 25.57 -7.52
C LEU A 653 -10.78 25.87 -7.64
N THR A 654 -11.67 24.90 -7.38
CA THR A 654 -13.11 25.20 -7.45
C THR A 654 -13.52 26.23 -6.40
N ARG A 655 -12.90 26.26 -5.21
CA ARG A 655 -13.15 27.34 -4.25
C ARG A 655 -12.66 28.71 -4.73
N ARG A 656 -11.46 28.78 -5.31
CA ARG A 656 -10.96 30.04 -5.88
C ARG A 656 -11.82 30.53 -7.05
N LEU A 657 -12.25 29.61 -7.91
CA LEU A 657 -13.15 29.90 -9.01
C LEU A 657 -14.54 30.36 -8.53
N GLU A 658 -15.07 29.77 -7.46
CA GLU A 658 -16.32 30.21 -6.84
C GLU A 658 -16.19 31.65 -6.31
N ARG A 659 -15.10 31.96 -5.58
CA ARG A 659 -14.80 33.33 -5.10
C ARG A 659 -14.61 34.33 -6.25
N ALA A 660 -14.04 33.88 -7.36
CA ALA A 660 -13.91 34.68 -8.58
C ALA A 660 -15.24 34.78 -9.38
N GLY A 661 -16.32 34.15 -8.92
CA GLY A 661 -17.64 34.17 -9.56
C GLY A 661 -17.71 33.38 -10.85
N ALA A 662 -16.82 32.41 -11.07
CA ALA A 662 -16.80 31.56 -12.27
C ALA A 662 -17.81 30.39 -12.18
N LYS A 663 -18.52 30.23 -11.06
CA LYS A 663 -19.58 29.23 -10.85
C LYS A 663 -19.18 27.79 -11.25
N PRO A 664 -18.08 27.24 -10.71
CA PRO A 664 -17.70 25.85 -10.91
C PRO A 664 -18.78 24.91 -10.37
N MET A 665 -19.09 23.87 -11.13
CA MET A 665 -20.07 22.86 -10.76
C MET A 665 -19.42 21.57 -10.25
N GLY A 666 -18.15 21.35 -10.61
CA GLY A 666 -17.46 20.13 -10.27
C GLY A 666 -16.15 19.96 -10.99
N PHE A 667 -15.43 18.90 -10.61
CA PHE A 667 -14.17 18.54 -11.21
C PHE A 667 -14.00 17.02 -11.32
N VAL A 668 -13.05 16.59 -12.15
CA VAL A 668 -12.64 15.19 -12.26
C VAL A 668 -11.13 15.13 -12.49
N ALA A 669 -10.49 14.18 -11.81
CA ALA A 669 -9.04 14.03 -11.80
C ALA A 669 -8.63 12.63 -12.26
N THR A 670 -7.62 12.59 -13.11
CA THR A 670 -6.90 11.37 -13.54
C THR A 670 -5.45 11.44 -13.06
N ASP A 671 -4.63 10.44 -13.37
CA ASP A 671 -3.18 10.52 -13.09
C ASP A 671 -2.45 11.60 -13.90
N TYR A 672 -3.05 12.05 -15.01
CA TYR A 672 -2.40 12.90 -16.01
C TYR A 672 -2.97 14.32 -16.04
N SER A 673 -4.26 14.46 -15.75
CA SER A 673 -5.00 15.70 -15.95
C SER A 673 -6.12 15.93 -14.94
N LEU A 674 -6.53 17.19 -14.84
CA LEU A 674 -7.65 17.70 -14.05
C LEU A 674 -8.59 18.46 -14.99
N ALA A 675 -9.89 18.18 -14.93
CA ALA A 675 -10.91 18.97 -15.62
C ALA A 675 -11.88 19.57 -14.61
N ILE A 676 -12.16 20.87 -14.74
CA ILE A 676 -13.17 21.61 -13.99
C ILE A 676 -14.22 22.09 -15.00
N TRP A 677 -15.50 21.96 -14.66
CA TRP A 677 -16.58 22.54 -15.48
C TRP A 677 -17.41 23.54 -14.70
N ALA A 678 -17.88 24.56 -15.41
CA ALA A 678 -18.54 25.73 -14.87
C ALA A 678 -19.73 26.16 -15.73
N LEU A 679 -20.58 27.00 -15.14
CA LEU A 679 -21.65 27.72 -15.83
C LEU A 679 -21.13 28.90 -16.65
N GLU A 680 -20.15 29.63 -16.12
CA GLU A 680 -19.57 30.81 -16.77
C GLU A 680 -18.38 30.45 -17.66
N ASP A 681 -18.13 31.23 -18.71
CA ASP A 681 -17.02 31.02 -19.62
C ASP A 681 -15.67 31.39 -18.98
N ILE A 682 -14.98 30.36 -18.48
CA ILE A 682 -13.65 30.47 -17.87
C ILE A 682 -12.64 31.01 -18.90
N GLY A 683 -12.72 30.57 -20.16
CA GLY A 683 -11.79 30.98 -21.22
C GLY A 683 -11.90 32.47 -21.52
N MET A 684 -13.13 32.97 -21.66
CA MET A 684 -13.40 34.41 -21.83
C MET A 684 -12.92 35.23 -20.63
N ARG A 685 -13.11 34.73 -19.40
CA ARG A 685 -12.66 35.40 -18.17
C ARG A 685 -11.14 35.50 -18.07
N LEU A 686 -10.42 34.46 -18.48
CA LEU A 686 -8.95 34.48 -18.60
C LEU A 686 -8.49 35.49 -19.67
N GLN A 687 -9.13 35.51 -20.83
CA GLN A 687 -8.78 36.44 -21.92
C GLN A 687 -9.09 37.91 -21.61
N SER A 688 -10.04 38.16 -20.70
CA SER A 688 -10.47 39.51 -20.30
C SER A 688 -9.84 39.98 -18.98
N ASP A 689 -8.81 39.29 -18.49
CA ASP A 689 -8.11 39.55 -17.22
C ASP A 689 -9.03 39.60 -15.98
N ARG A 690 -10.25 39.03 -16.09
CA ARG A 690 -11.18 38.85 -14.96
C ARG A 690 -10.81 37.64 -14.11
N LEU A 691 -9.90 36.81 -14.62
CA LEU A 691 -9.35 35.64 -13.95
C LEU A 691 -7.87 35.54 -14.36
N SER A 692 -7.01 35.18 -13.40
CA SER A 692 -5.56 35.11 -13.60
C SER A 692 -5.09 33.70 -13.25
N LEU A 693 -4.43 33.01 -14.19
CA LEU A 693 -3.87 31.68 -13.93
C LEU A 693 -2.78 31.70 -12.85
N PRO A 694 -1.82 32.65 -12.86
CA PRO A 694 -0.86 32.77 -11.76
C PRO A 694 -1.51 32.89 -10.39
N ASP A 695 -2.56 33.70 -10.25
CA ASP A 695 -3.24 33.89 -8.96
C ASP A 695 -4.07 32.66 -8.56
N LEU A 696 -4.69 31.99 -9.54
CA LEU A 696 -5.40 30.74 -9.29
C LEU A 696 -4.47 29.61 -8.84
N LEU A 697 -3.24 29.59 -9.33
CA LEU A 697 -2.25 28.53 -9.15
C LEU A 697 -1.12 28.93 -8.18
N ASP A 698 -1.29 30.00 -7.40
CA ASP A 698 -0.29 30.40 -6.43
C ASP A 698 -0.19 29.37 -5.28
N GLU A 699 1.02 29.19 -4.74
CA GLU A 699 1.32 28.21 -3.70
C GLU A 699 0.63 28.52 -2.37
N ASP A 700 0.18 29.76 -2.16
CA ASP A 700 -0.60 30.19 -0.99
C ASP A 700 -1.90 29.39 -0.78
N MET A 701 -2.41 28.68 -1.81
CA MET A 701 -3.55 27.77 -1.67
C MET A 701 -3.30 26.61 -0.69
N LEU A 702 -2.03 26.28 -0.46
CA LEU A 702 -1.63 25.22 0.48
C LEU A 702 -1.62 25.70 1.94
N GLY A 703 -1.84 27.00 2.18
CA GLY A 703 -2.07 27.57 3.51
C GLY A 703 -3.57 27.59 3.85
N ASP A 704 -4.12 28.80 3.96
CA ASP A 704 -5.46 29.04 4.52
C ASP A 704 -6.59 28.34 3.74
N ASP A 705 -6.48 28.25 2.41
CA ASP A 705 -7.51 27.61 1.58
C ASP A 705 -7.61 26.10 1.86
N LEU A 706 -6.46 25.45 2.06
CA LEU A 706 -6.36 24.05 2.42
C LEU A 706 -6.85 23.80 3.84
N GLU A 707 -6.47 24.63 4.80
CA GLU A 707 -6.94 24.52 6.19
C GLU A 707 -8.47 24.67 6.27
N ALA A 708 -9.00 25.74 5.68
CA ALA A 708 -10.45 25.97 5.63
C ALA A 708 -11.20 24.83 4.91
N TRP A 709 -10.57 24.17 3.95
CA TRP A 709 -11.19 23.05 3.24
C TRP A 709 -11.14 21.76 4.07
N LEU A 710 -10.01 21.47 4.68
CA LEU A 710 -9.84 20.33 5.58
C LEU A 710 -10.88 20.37 6.69
N ASP A 711 -11.14 21.55 7.26
CA ASP A 711 -12.11 21.76 8.34
C ASP A 711 -13.56 21.49 7.97
N GLU A 712 -13.94 21.70 6.70
CA GLU A 712 -15.28 21.43 6.17
C GLU A 712 -15.43 20.01 5.60
N SER A 713 -14.30 19.34 5.34
CA SER A 713 -14.27 18.06 4.64
C SER A 713 -14.58 16.87 5.57
N PHE A 714 -15.42 15.94 5.09
CA PHE A 714 -15.64 14.63 5.72
C PHE A 714 -14.36 13.77 5.79
N MET A 715 -13.31 14.17 5.06
CA MET A 715 -12.00 13.51 5.02
C MET A 715 -11.31 13.53 6.38
N LEU A 716 -11.29 14.65 7.10
CA LEU A 716 -10.65 14.73 8.42
C LEU A 716 -11.31 13.81 9.44
N LYS A 717 -12.65 13.72 9.44
CA LYS A 717 -13.39 12.79 10.31
C LYS A 717 -13.02 11.33 10.02
N ARG A 718 -12.87 10.97 8.74
CA ARG A 718 -12.43 9.64 8.32
C ARG A 718 -11.00 9.34 8.79
N THR A 719 -10.07 10.28 8.62
CA THR A 719 -8.68 10.12 9.07
C THR A 719 -8.59 10.07 10.60
N PHE A 720 -9.37 10.90 11.28
CA PHE A 720 -9.46 10.94 12.74
C PHE A 720 -9.92 9.61 13.29
N ARG A 721 -10.95 9.00 12.67
CA ARG A 721 -11.40 7.65 13.03
C ARG A 721 -10.25 6.64 13.00
N ASN A 722 -9.39 6.68 11.98
CA ASN A 722 -8.24 5.79 11.90
C ASN A 722 -7.25 6.06 13.03
N CYS A 723 -6.86 7.32 13.25
CA CYS A 723 -5.98 7.73 14.35
C CYS A 723 -6.55 7.33 15.72
N ALA A 724 -7.85 7.51 15.94
CA ALA A 724 -8.53 7.16 17.18
C ALA A 724 -8.59 5.66 17.44
N ILE A 725 -8.71 4.84 16.40
CA ILE A 725 -8.63 3.38 16.51
C ILE A 725 -7.20 2.94 16.84
N ILE A 726 -6.21 3.43 16.09
CA ILE A 726 -4.80 3.03 16.24
C ILE A 726 -4.27 3.44 17.63
N SER A 727 -4.57 4.66 18.07
CA SER A 727 -4.17 5.18 19.38
C SER A 727 -4.93 4.54 20.56
N GLY A 728 -5.89 3.65 20.29
CA GLY A 728 -6.71 2.99 21.30
C GLY A 728 -7.71 3.91 22.02
N LEU A 729 -8.02 5.08 21.44
CA LEU A 729 -9.09 5.96 21.94
C LEU A 729 -10.48 5.35 21.66
N ILE A 730 -10.62 4.69 20.51
CA ILE A 730 -11.82 3.96 20.10
C ILE A 730 -11.49 2.49 19.94
N GLU A 731 -12.04 1.68 20.85
CA GLU A 731 -11.94 0.23 20.80
C GLU A 731 -12.97 -0.35 19.82
N ARG A 732 -12.52 -1.23 18.92
CA ARG A 732 -13.40 -1.98 17.99
C ARG A 732 -13.88 -3.28 18.61
N ARG A 733 -12.98 -4.00 19.29
CA ARG A 733 -13.21 -5.33 19.85
C ARG A 733 -13.29 -5.26 21.35
N HIS A 734 -14.32 -5.92 21.89
CA HIS A 734 -14.53 -6.19 23.30
C HIS A 734 -14.64 -7.71 23.50
N PRO A 735 -14.45 -8.23 24.73
CA PRO A 735 -14.68 -9.64 25.01
C PRO A 735 -16.09 -10.09 24.59
N GLY A 736 -16.19 -10.96 23.58
CA GLY A 736 -17.44 -11.50 23.06
C GLY A 736 -18.30 -10.53 22.23
N LYS A 737 -17.84 -9.30 21.94
CA LYS A 737 -18.58 -8.31 21.14
C LYS A 737 -17.63 -7.50 20.23
N GLU A 738 -18.05 -7.20 19.01
CA GLU A 738 -17.33 -6.32 18.09
C GLU A 738 -18.27 -5.19 17.64
N LYS A 739 -17.80 -3.94 17.69
CA LYS A 739 -18.58 -2.80 17.22
C LYS A 739 -18.70 -2.81 15.71
N THR A 740 -19.88 -2.46 15.20
CA THR A 740 -20.09 -2.33 13.74
C THR A 740 -19.37 -1.11 13.18
N GLY A 741 -19.12 -1.08 11.86
CA GLY A 741 -18.49 0.07 11.20
C GLY A 741 -19.23 1.38 11.45
N ARG A 742 -20.57 1.32 11.44
CA ARG A 742 -21.45 2.45 11.79
C ARG A 742 -21.26 2.94 13.23
N GLN A 743 -21.24 2.03 14.21
CA GLN A 743 -21.04 2.40 15.62
C GLN A 743 -19.67 3.07 15.86
N VAL A 744 -18.63 2.56 15.20
CA VAL A 744 -17.28 3.13 15.27
C VAL A 744 -17.26 4.53 14.64
N THR A 745 -17.92 4.72 13.50
CA THR A 745 -17.98 6.02 12.81
C THR A 745 -18.72 7.07 13.64
N VAL A 746 -19.91 6.75 14.15
CA VAL A 746 -20.67 7.66 15.03
C VAL A 746 -19.85 8.06 16.27
N SER A 747 -19.14 7.10 16.88
CA SER A 747 -18.30 7.39 18.04
C SER A 747 -17.13 8.31 17.69
N ALA A 748 -16.50 8.10 16.53
CA ALA A 748 -15.39 8.91 16.08
C ALA A 748 -15.80 10.34 15.74
N ASP A 749 -16.91 10.51 15.04
CA ASP A 749 -17.43 11.83 14.66
C ASP A 749 -17.78 12.66 15.91
N LEU A 750 -18.45 12.05 16.89
CA LEU A 750 -18.78 12.71 18.17
C LEU A 750 -17.53 13.15 18.92
N ILE A 751 -16.52 12.29 19.03
CA ILE A 751 -15.27 12.64 19.71
C ILE A 751 -14.53 13.74 18.94
N TYR A 752 -14.47 13.64 17.61
CA TYR A 752 -13.85 14.66 16.76
C TYR A 752 -14.50 16.03 16.97
N ASP A 753 -15.83 16.10 16.94
CA ASP A 753 -16.57 17.35 17.09
C ASP A 753 -16.37 17.97 18.48
N VAL A 754 -16.31 17.15 19.54
CA VAL A 754 -15.99 17.59 20.91
C VAL A 754 -14.57 18.12 21.02
N LEU A 755 -13.58 17.37 20.53
CA LEU A 755 -12.17 17.80 20.58
C LEU A 755 -11.97 19.08 19.78
N ARG A 756 -12.54 19.17 18.58
CA ARG A 756 -12.44 20.37 17.74
C ARG A 756 -13.01 21.61 18.45
N SER A 757 -14.11 21.45 19.17
CA SER A 757 -14.79 22.57 19.82
C SER A 757 -14.16 22.99 21.16
N HIS A 758 -13.52 22.06 21.87
CA HIS A 758 -13.05 22.28 23.26
C HIS A 758 -11.53 22.18 23.46
N GLU A 759 -10.79 21.54 22.55
CA GLU A 759 -9.34 21.31 22.61
C GLU A 759 -8.77 21.23 21.16
N PRO A 760 -8.79 22.31 20.37
CA PRO A 760 -8.42 22.29 18.94
C PRO A 760 -6.93 21.97 18.69
N ASP A 761 -6.09 22.12 19.72
CA ASP A 761 -4.68 21.76 19.80
C ASP A 761 -4.46 20.33 20.32
N HIS A 762 -5.52 19.51 20.44
CA HIS A 762 -5.42 18.13 20.89
C HIS A 762 -4.47 17.30 19.99
N ILE A 763 -3.58 16.52 20.61
CA ILE A 763 -2.51 15.78 19.92
C ILE A 763 -3.02 14.82 18.83
N LEU A 764 -4.22 14.25 19.01
CA LEU A 764 -4.83 13.37 18.02
C LEU A 764 -5.41 14.13 16.81
N LEU A 765 -5.82 15.40 16.97
CA LEU A 765 -6.19 16.26 15.84
C LEU A 765 -4.93 16.63 15.05
N GLU A 766 -3.83 16.93 15.74
CA GLU A 766 -2.51 17.14 15.11
C GLU A 766 -2.07 15.90 14.32
N ALA A 767 -2.15 14.71 14.92
CA ALA A 767 -1.89 13.43 14.23
C ALA A 767 -2.78 13.24 12.99
N THR A 768 -4.07 13.60 13.10
CA THR A 768 -5.03 13.50 12.01
C THR A 768 -4.67 14.42 10.85
N ARG A 769 -4.26 15.66 11.12
CA ARG A 769 -3.83 16.60 10.08
C ARG A 769 -2.58 16.09 9.36
N ARG A 770 -1.57 15.61 10.11
CA ARG A 770 -0.34 15.02 9.54
C ARG A 770 -0.66 13.80 8.65
N ASP A 771 -1.55 12.91 9.11
CA ASP A 771 -1.98 11.74 8.35
C ASP A 771 -2.75 12.10 7.08
N ALA A 772 -3.68 13.06 7.15
CA ALA A 772 -4.47 13.49 6.02
C ALA A 772 -3.58 14.11 4.93
N ALA A 773 -2.62 14.92 5.36
CA ALA A 773 -1.62 15.57 4.52
C ALA A 773 -0.67 14.60 3.79
N ALA A 774 -0.38 13.45 4.39
CA ALA A 774 0.52 12.44 3.82
C ALA A 774 -0.20 11.32 3.06
N GLY A 775 -1.45 11.00 3.43
CA GLY A 775 -2.12 9.78 2.97
C GLY A 775 -3.30 9.97 2.01
N LEU A 776 -4.12 11.00 2.22
CA LEU A 776 -5.32 11.25 1.40
C LEU A 776 -5.16 12.41 0.44
N LEU A 777 -4.25 13.33 0.79
CA LEU A 777 -3.81 14.44 -0.03
C LEU A 777 -2.33 14.22 -0.30
N ASP A 778 -1.87 14.57 -1.49
CA ASP A 778 -0.44 14.54 -1.82
C ASP A 778 0.07 16.00 -1.83
N ILE A 779 0.04 16.63 -0.65
CA ILE A 779 0.31 18.08 -0.50
C ILE A 779 1.76 18.38 -0.89
N GLY A 780 2.70 17.54 -0.47
CA GLY A 780 4.12 17.71 -0.80
C GLY A 780 4.32 17.75 -2.31
N ARG A 781 3.75 16.77 -3.03
CA ARG A 781 3.83 16.71 -4.48
C ARG A 781 3.07 17.84 -5.18
N LEU A 782 1.91 18.23 -4.64
CA LEU A 782 1.19 19.40 -5.14
C LEU A 782 2.03 20.68 -4.96
N GLY A 783 2.72 20.87 -3.83
CA GLY A 783 3.65 21.98 -3.63
C GLY A 783 4.82 21.96 -4.60
N ASP A 784 5.45 20.78 -4.82
CA ASP A 784 6.50 20.63 -5.84
C ASP A 784 5.98 20.97 -7.25
N MET A 785 4.74 20.58 -7.57
CA MET A 785 4.08 20.93 -8.83
C MET A 785 3.90 22.44 -8.98
N LEU A 786 3.33 23.11 -7.98
CA LEU A 786 3.07 24.56 -8.00
C LEU A 786 4.38 25.33 -8.14
N ARG A 787 5.44 24.90 -7.43
CA ARG A 787 6.80 25.46 -7.60
C ARG A 787 7.36 25.25 -9.00
N ARG A 788 7.19 24.07 -9.60
CA ARG A 788 7.66 23.77 -10.97
C ARG A 788 7.00 24.68 -12.00
N ILE A 789 5.68 24.89 -11.90
CA ILE A 789 4.91 25.60 -12.93
C ILE A 789 4.91 27.11 -12.75
N LYS A 790 5.50 27.64 -11.67
CA LYS A 790 5.51 29.07 -11.35
C LYS A 790 6.16 29.87 -12.48
N GLY A 791 5.37 30.69 -13.17
CA GLY A 791 5.82 31.45 -14.35
C GLY A 791 5.90 30.63 -15.66
N HIS A 792 5.45 29.37 -15.64
CA HIS A 792 5.49 28.43 -16.76
C HIS A 792 4.10 27.84 -17.05
N THR A 793 3.07 28.70 -17.10
CA THR A 793 1.69 28.32 -17.44
C THR A 793 1.32 28.84 -18.82
N THR A 794 0.73 27.99 -19.66
CA THR A 794 0.24 28.39 -20.98
C THR A 794 -1.23 28.06 -21.13
N HIS A 795 -2.01 29.07 -21.53
CA HIS A 795 -3.44 28.97 -21.79
C HIS A 795 -3.73 28.83 -23.29
N CYS A 796 -4.61 27.90 -23.65
CA CYS A 796 -5.15 27.76 -25.00
C CYS A 796 -6.68 27.73 -24.94
N ALA A 797 -7.32 28.76 -25.50
CA ALA A 797 -8.77 28.76 -25.71
C ALA A 797 -9.09 28.01 -27.02
N LEU A 798 -9.93 26.98 -26.93
CA LEU A 798 -10.27 26.09 -28.02
C LEU A 798 -11.78 26.13 -28.29
N GLU A 799 -12.17 25.94 -29.54
CA GLU A 799 -13.59 25.82 -29.92
C GLU A 799 -14.14 24.42 -29.61
N HIS A 800 -13.26 23.41 -29.52
CA HIS A 800 -13.62 22.00 -29.37
C HIS A 800 -12.66 21.27 -28.43
N VAL A 801 -13.10 20.10 -27.95
CA VAL A 801 -12.31 19.21 -27.08
C VAL A 801 -11.03 18.77 -27.80
N SER A 802 -9.87 18.94 -27.15
CA SER A 802 -8.58 18.49 -27.67
C SER A 802 -8.37 16.98 -27.52
N PRO A 803 -7.48 16.35 -28.31
CA PRO A 803 -7.12 14.95 -28.13
C PRO A 803 -6.62 14.58 -26.73
N LEU A 804 -5.87 15.44 -26.05
CA LEU A 804 -5.42 15.20 -24.66
C LEU A 804 -6.55 15.35 -23.63
N ALA A 805 -7.61 16.11 -23.93
CA ALA A 805 -8.73 16.33 -23.00
C ALA A 805 -9.72 15.15 -22.96
N VAL A 806 -9.87 14.41 -24.06
CA VAL A 806 -10.83 13.28 -24.16
C VAL A 806 -10.75 12.29 -22.99
N PRO A 807 -9.56 11.87 -22.50
CA PRO A 807 -9.46 10.89 -21.43
C PRO A 807 -10.11 11.34 -20.12
N VAL A 808 -9.88 12.58 -19.70
CA VAL A 808 -10.47 13.13 -18.47
C VAL A 808 -11.95 13.46 -18.63
N MET A 809 -12.39 13.80 -19.84
CA MET A 809 -13.81 14.06 -20.15
C MET A 809 -14.67 12.80 -20.06
N MET A 810 -14.09 11.63 -20.31
CA MET A 810 -14.74 10.31 -20.26
C MET A 810 -14.56 9.58 -18.91
N GLU A 811 -13.80 10.16 -17.97
CA GLU A 811 -13.52 9.53 -16.69
C GLU A 811 -14.79 9.46 -15.80
N ILE A 812 -14.94 8.33 -15.12
CA ILE A 812 -16.01 8.09 -14.15
C ILE A 812 -15.54 8.58 -12.77
N GLY A 813 -16.43 9.25 -12.02
CA GLY A 813 -16.13 9.80 -10.69
C GLY A 813 -15.96 11.32 -10.72
N ARG A 814 -16.98 12.01 -11.25
CA ARG A 814 -17.11 13.46 -11.20
C ARG A 814 -17.46 13.89 -9.77
N GLU A 815 -16.63 14.74 -9.18
CA GLU A 815 -16.93 15.36 -7.90
C GLU A 815 -17.84 16.56 -8.14
N THR A 816 -19.00 16.59 -7.48
CA THR A 816 -19.93 17.72 -7.50
C THR A 816 -19.53 18.75 -6.47
N VAL A 817 -19.48 20.02 -6.86
CA VAL A 817 -19.21 21.13 -5.94
C VAL A 817 -20.54 21.77 -5.56
N PRO A 818 -20.95 21.72 -4.28
CA PRO A 818 -22.10 22.49 -3.83
C PRO A 818 -21.76 23.98 -3.86
N GLY A 819 -22.66 24.81 -4.40
CA GLY A 819 -22.44 26.25 -4.57
C GLY A 819 -23.52 26.91 -5.41
N GLN A 820 -23.34 28.20 -5.74
CA GLN A 820 -24.34 29.01 -6.45
C GLN A 820 -24.77 28.39 -7.78
N ALA A 821 -23.86 27.70 -8.45
CA ALA A 821 -24.13 26.99 -9.69
C ALA A 821 -25.22 25.90 -9.56
N MET A 822 -25.32 25.21 -8.42
CA MET A 822 -26.32 24.17 -8.20
C MET A 822 -27.69 24.79 -7.93
N ASP A 823 -27.72 25.90 -7.18
CA ASP A 823 -28.94 26.67 -6.93
C ASP A 823 -29.49 27.28 -8.22
N ASP A 824 -28.62 27.82 -9.08
CA ASP A 824 -29.00 28.35 -10.40
C ASP A 824 -29.58 27.26 -11.31
N VAL A 825 -28.98 26.06 -11.35
CA VAL A 825 -29.52 24.94 -12.15
C VAL A 825 -30.85 24.44 -11.60
N LEU A 826 -31.03 24.43 -10.28
CA LEU A 826 -32.31 24.09 -9.66
C LEU A 826 -33.37 25.15 -9.93
N ALA A 827 -33.00 26.43 -9.94
CA ALA A 827 -33.88 27.53 -10.30
C ALA A 827 -34.30 27.47 -11.77
N GLU A 828 -33.35 27.27 -12.70
CA GLU A 828 -33.64 27.06 -14.13
C GLU A 828 -34.56 25.84 -14.34
N ALA A 829 -34.28 24.71 -13.68
CA ALA A 829 -35.10 23.51 -13.78
C ALA A 829 -36.51 23.72 -13.18
N ALA A 830 -36.62 24.50 -12.09
CA ALA A 830 -37.90 24.87 -11.52
C ALA A 830 -38.69 25.79 -12.46
N ASP A 831 -38.05 26.76 -13.10
CA ASP A 831 -38.67 27.65 -14.08
C ASP A 831 -39.11 26.89 -15.34
N GLU A 832 -38.31 25.92 -15.82
CA GLU A 832 -38.69 25.02 -16.92
C GLU A 832 -39.89 24.14 -16.54
N LEU A 833 -39.91 23.57 -15.34
CA LEU A 833 -41.05 22.77 -14.84
C LEU A 833 -42.31 23.60 -14.61
N ILE A 834 -42.17 24.84 -14.15
CA ILE A 834 -43.27 25.79 -14.01
C ILE A 834 -43.81 26.14 -15.40
N ALA A 835 -42.93 26.42 -16.37
CA ALA A 835 -43.33 26.71 -17.74
C ALA A 835 -44.05 25.53 -18.41
N ASP A 836 -43.57 24.30 -18.23
CA ASP A 836 -44.20 23.07 -18.74
C ASP A 836 -45.54 22.77 -18.04
N ALA A 837 -45.64 23.01 -16.73
CA ALA A 837 -46.91 22.88 -16.00
C ALA A 837 -47.94 23.97 -16.33
N MET A 838 -47.51 25.11 -16.89
CA MET A 838 -48.36 26.22 -17.32
C MET A 838 -48.71 26.18 -18.82
N SER A 839 -48.08 25.30 -19.60
CA SER A 839 -48.42 24.99 -21.01
C SER A 839 -49.40 23.84 -21.12
#